data_AF-A0AA87C9Q8-F1
#
_entry.id   AF-A0AA87C9Q8-F1
#
_cell.length_a   1.000
_cell.length_b   1.000
_cell.length_c   1.000
_cell.angle_alpha   90.00
_cell.angle_beta   90.00
_cell.angle_gamma   90.00
#
_symmetry.space_group_name_H-M   'P 1'
#
loop_
_entity.id
_entity.type
_entity.pdbx_description
1 polymer ?
#
loop_
_entity_poly.entity_id
_entity_poly.type
_entity_poly.pdbx_seq_one_letter_code
_entity_poly.pdbx_strand_id
1 'polypeptide(L)'
;MTVAVDQLVEEGTDGYKDDYTFTVAKSKAEQPGVYTSFKQLVTAMQSNLSGVYTLASDMTADEVSLGDKQTSYLTGAFTGSLIGSDGTKSYAIYDLKKPLFDTLNGATVRDLDIKTVSADSKENVAALAKAANSANINNVAVEGKISGAKSVAGLVASATNTVIENSSFTGKLIANHQDSNKNDTGGIVGNITGNSSRVNKVRVDALISTNARNNNQTAGGIVGRLENGALISNSVATGEIRNGQGYSRVGGIVGSTWQNGRVNNVVSNVDVGDGYVITGDQYAAADVKNASTSVDNRKADRFATKLSKDQIDAKVADYGITVTLDDTGQDLKRNLREVDYTRLNKAEAERKVAYSNIEKLMPFYNKDLVVHYGNKVATTDKLYTTELLDVVPMKDDEVVTDINNKKNSINKVMLHFKDNTVEYLDVTFKENFINSQVIEYNVTGKEYIFTPEAFVSDYTAITNNVLSDLQNVTLNSEATKKVLGAANDAALDNLYLDRQFEEVKANIAEHLRKVLAMDKSINTTGDGVVEYVSEKIKNNKEAFMLGLTYMNRWYDINYGKMNTKDLSTYKFDFNGNNETSTLDTIVALGNSGLDNLRASNTVGLYANKLASVKGEDSVFDFVEAYRKLFLPNKTNNEWFKENTKAYIVEMKSDIAEVREKQESPTADRKYSLGVYDRISAPSWGHKSMLLPLLTLPEESVYISSNMSTLAFGSYERYRDSVDGVILSGDALRTYVRNRVDIAAKRHRDHYDIWYNLLDSASKEKLFRSVIVYDGFNVKDETGRTYWARLTDKNIGSIKEFFGPVGKWYEYNSSAGAYANGSLTHFVLDRLLDAYGTSVYTHEMVHNSDSAIYFEGNGRREGLGAELYALGLLQSVDSVNSHILALNTLYKAEKDDLNRLHTYNPVERFDSDEALQSYMHGSYDVMYTLDAMEAKAILAQNNDVKKKWFRKIENYYVRDTRHNKDTHAGNKVRPLTDEEVANLTSLNSLIDNDIINRRSYDDNREYKRNGYYTISMFSPVYAALSNSKGAPGDIMFRKIAYELLAEKGYHKGFLPYVSNQYGAEAFASGSKTFSSWHGRDVALVTDDLVFKKVFNGEYSSWADFKKAMFKQRIDKQDNLKPITIQYELGNPNSTKEVTITTAAQMQQLINEAAAKDITNIDRATSHTPASWVHLLKQKIYNAYLRTTDDFRNSIYK
;
A
#
# COMPACT_ATOMS: atom_id res chain seq x y z
N MET A 1 -14.05 -45.81 -30.28
CA MET A 1 -15.17 -44.85 -30.15
C MET A 1 -15.03 -43.85 -31.29
N THR A 2 -16.15 -43.33 -31.79
CA THR A 2 -16.20 -42.36 -32.90
C THR A 2 -17.05 -41.18 -32.46
N VAL A 3 -16.59 -39.97 -32.70
CA VAL A 3 -17.29 -38.70 -32.42
C VAL A 3 -17.70 -38.08 -33.75
N ALA A 4 -19.00 -37.83 -33.91
CA ALA A 4 -19.57 -37.27 -35.13
C ALA A 4 -20.12 -35.87 -34.90
N VAL A 5 -19.71 -34.92 -35.74
CA VAL A 5 -20.21 -33.54 -35.81
C VAL A 5 -20.19 -33.15 -37.29
N ASP A 6 -21.20 -32.40 -37.76
CA ASP A 6 -21.29 -31.99 -39.16
C ASP A 6 -20.02 -31.28 -39.63
N GLN A 7 -19.47 -31.72 -40.76
CA GLN A 7 -18.23 -31.20 -41.38
C GLN A 7 -16.95 -31.38 -40.52
N LEU A 8 -16.99 -32.19 -39.46
CA LEU A 8 -15.79 -32.59 -38.73
C LEU A 8 -15.00 -33.61 -39.55
N VAL A 9 -13.73 -33.31 -39.78
CA VAL A 9 -12.81 -34.19 -40.51
C VAL A 9 -11.56 -34.49 -39.70
N GLU A 10 -11.07 -35.73 -39.80
CA GLU A 10 -9.76 -36.15 -39.28
C GLU A 10 -8.79 -36.41 -40.44
N GLU A 11 -7.58 -35.87 -40.33
CA GLU A 11 -6.49 -36.19 -41.26
C GLU A 11 -6.00 -37.63 -41.03
N GLY A 12 -6.18 -38.50 -42.03
CA GLY A 12 -5.68 -39.87 -42.05
C GLY A 12 -4.56 -40.08 -43.09
N THR A 13 -4.05 -41.31 -43.16
CA THR A 13 -2.99 -41.71 -44.11
C THR A 13 -3.36 -41.52 -45.58
N ASP A 14 -4.65 -41.54 -45.91
CA ASP A 14 -5.17 -41.49 -47.28
C ASP A 14 -5.93 -40.17 -47.58
N GLY A 15 -5.77 -39.15 -46.72
CA GLY A 15 -6.49 -37.87 -46.78
C GLY A 15 -7.48 -37.67 -45.64
N TYR A 16 -8.37 -36.68 -45.76
CA TYR A 16 -9.40 -36.38 -44.77
C TYR A 16 -10.48 -37.47 -44.72
N LYS A 17 -10.86 -37.88 -43.52
CA LYS A 17 -11.95 -38.79 -43.23
C LYS A 17 -13.02 -38.06 -42.42
N ASP A 18 -14.28 -38.40 -42.65
CA ASP A 18 -15.37 -37.89 -41.83
C ASP A 18 -15.25 -38.42 -40.40
N ASP A 19 -15.65 -37.60 -39.43
CA ASP A 19 -15.65 -37.89 -38.00
C ASP A 19 -14.25 -38.07 -37.37
N TYR A 20 -14.21 -38.14 -36.04
CA TYR A 20 -12.99 -38.39 -35.27
C TYR A 20 -13.05 -39.74 -34.57
N THR A 21 -12.09 -40.63 -34.81
CA THR A 21 -12.10 -42.01 -34.25
C THR A 21 -10.89 -42.27 -33.36
N PHE A 22 -11.13 -42.82 -32.16
CA PHE A 22 -10.07 -43.17 -31.21
C PHE A 22 -10.31 -44.52 -30.50
N THR A 23 -9.24 -45.17 -30.05
CA THR A 23 -9.27 -46.49 -29.38
C THR A 23 -9.13 -46.37 -27.85
N VAL A 24 -9.83 -47.23 -27.11
CA VAL A 24 -9.73 -47.34 -25.64
C VAL A 24 -9.16 -48.72 -25.29
N ALA A 25 -8.15 -48.80 -24.43
CA ALA A 25 -7.49 -50.05 -24.07
C ALA A 25 -8.38 -50.98 -23.20
N LYS A 26 -8.24 -52.30 -23.38
CA LYS A 26 -8.88 -53.32 -22.52
C LYS A 26 -8.01 -53.61 -21.29
N SER A 27 -8.60 -53.77 -20.10
CA SER A 27 -7.89 -54.07 -18.84
C SER A 27 -7.24 -55.47 -18.83
N LYS A 28 -6.10 -55.62 -18.13
CA LYS A 28 -5.38 -56.90 -17.93
C LYS A 28 -5.95 -57.72 -16.75
N ALA A 29 -5.63 -59.02 -16.68
CA ALA A 29 -6.10 -59.95 -15.64
C ALA A 29 -5.37 -59.75 -14.28
N GLU A 30 -6.09 -60.02 -13.17
CA GLU A 30 -5.66 -59.78 -11.78
C GLU A 30 -4.55 -60.74 -11.29
N GLN A 31 -3.59 -60.21 -10.53
CA GLN A 31 -2.66 -61.01 -9.70
C GLN A 31 -2.62 -60.49 -8.26
N PRO A 32 -2.67 -61.36 -7.23
CA PRO A 32 -2.61 -60.92 -5.83
C PRO A 32 -1.33 -60.13 -5.52
N GLY A 33 -1.47 -58.91 -4.99
CA GLY A 33 -0.34 -58.04 -4.61
C GLY A 33 0.29 -57.24 -5.75
N VAL A 34 -0.14 -57.45 -6.99
CA VAL A 34 0.38 -56.80 -8.21
C VAL A 34 -0.76 -56.20 -9.01
N TYR A 35 -0.76 -54.88 -9.21
CA TYR A 35 -1.92 -54.15 -9.73
C TYR A 35 -1.63 -53.48 -11.08
N THR A 36 -2.58 -53.62 -12.01
CA THR A 36 -2.53 -53.01 -13.35
C THR A 36 -3.66 -52.01 -13.62
N SER A 37 -4.53 -51.79 -12.63
CA SER A 37 -5.62 -50.81 -12.65
C SER A 37 -5.61 -50.03 -11.36
N PHE A 38 -5.83 -48.72 -11.45
CA PHE A 38 -5.87 -47.85 -10.28
C PHE A 38 -7.07 -48.17 -9.40
N LYS A 39 -8.24 -48.45 -10.00
CA LYS A 39 -9.45 -48.85 -9.26
C LYS A 39 -9.24 -50.12 -8.44
N GLN A 40 -8.55 -51.12 -9.01
CA GLN A 40 -8.20 -52.35 -8.29
C GLN A 40 -7.25 -52.06 -7.13
N LEU A 41 -6.21 -51.27 -7.39
CA LEU A 41 -5.21 -50.89 -6.40
C LEU A 41 -5.84 -50.21 -5.18
N VAL A 42 -6.66 -49.16 -5.38
CA VAL A 42 -7.29 -48.44 -4.26
C VAL A 42 -8.31 -49.30 -3.51
N THR A 43 -9.04 -50.17 -4.21
CA THR A 43 -10.00 -51.08 -3.57
C THR A 43 -9.28 -52.07 -2.65
N ALA A 44 -8.15 -52.61 -3.09
CA ALA A 44 -7.37 -53.57 -2.31
C ALA A 44 -6.62 -52.93 -1.13
N MET A 45 -6.14 -51.69 -1.27
CA MET A 45 -5.56 -50.94 -0.15
C MET A 45 -6.63 -50.53 0.88
N GLN A 46 -7.80 -50.10 0.43
CA GLN A 46 -8.88 -49.68 1.32
C GLN A 46 -9.41 -50.85 2.18
N SER A 47 -9.38 -52.07 1.65
CA SER A 47 -9.78 -53.29 2.39
C SER A 47 -8.71 -53.79 3.35
N ASN A 48 -7.43 -53.46 3.13
CA ASN A 48 -6.32 -53.84 4.02
C ASN A 48 -5.23 -52.76 4.09
N LEU A 49 -5.35 -51.83 5.04
CA LEU A 49 -4.44 -50.68 5.19
C LEU A 49 -2.99 -51.04 5.61
N SER A 50 -2.70 -52.30 5.94
CA SER A 50 -1.36 -52.76 6.37
C SER A 50 -0.65 -53.67 5.35
N GLY A 51 -1.26 -53.90 4.18
CA GLY A 51 -0.71 -54.79 3.15
C GLY A 51 0.52 -54.25 2.40
N VAL A 52 1.05 -55.06 1.49
CA VAL A 52 2.13 -54.69 0.55
C VAL A 52 1.57 -54.70 -0.87
N TYR A 53 1.74 -53.59 -1.59
CA TYR A 53 1.12 -53.33 -2.88
C TYR A 53 2.19 -52.92 -3.90
N THR A 54 2.24 -53.61 -5.04
CA THR A 54 3.21 -53.36 -6.12
C THR A 54 2.50 -52.98 -7.41
N LEU A 55 2.96 -51.94 -8.10
CA LEU A 55 2.48 -51.57 -9.44
C LEU A 55 3.12 -52.46 -10.51
N ALA A 56 2.35 -52.84 -11.53
CA ALA A 56 2.84 -53.57 -12.72
C ALA A 56 2.40 -52.94 -14.07
N SER A 57 1.78 -51.77 -14.02
CA SER A 57 1.56 -50.94 -15.20
C SER A 57 1.38 -49.49 -14.78
N ASP A 58 1.64 -48.60 -15.74
CA ASP A 58 1.16 -47.22 -15.67
C ASP A 58 -0.38 -47.23 -15.58
N MET A 59 -0.96 -46.38 -14.74
CA MET A 59 -2.41 -46.38 -14.45
C MET A 59 -2.95 -44.96 -14.24
N THR A 60 -4.24 -44.75 -14.52
CA THR A 60 -4.89 -43.43 -14.36
C THR A 60 -5.94 -43.44 -13.25
N ALA A 61 -5.98 -42.36 -12.47
CA ALA A 61 -6.93 -42.19 -11.38
C ALA A 61 -8.36 -41.86 -11.86
N ASP A 62 -8.55 -41.61 -13.17
CA ASP A 62 -9.86 -41.42 -13.78
C ASP A 62 -10.75 -42.67 -13.75
N GLU A 63 -10.18 -43.85 -13.48
CA GLU A 63 -10.94 -45.08 -13.25
C GLU A 63 -11.85 -45.03 -12.00
N VAL A 64 -11.62 -44.06 -11.12
CA VAL A 64 -12.30 -43.93 -9.83
C VAL A 64 -13.01 -42.58 -9.72
N SER A 65 -14.34 -42.62 -9.68
CA SER A 65 -15.16 -41.46 -9.32
C SER A 65 -15.11 -41.22 -7.82
N LEU A 66 -14.71 -40.01 -7.41
CA LEU A 66 -14.71 -39.58 -6.01
C LEU A 66 -16.02 -38.86 -5.68
N GLY A 67 -16.57 -39.09 -4.50
CA GLY A 67 -17.73 -38.32 -4.02
C GLY A 67 -17.36 -36.90 -3.61
N ASP A 68 -18.32 -35.97 -3.66
CA ASP A 68 -18.10 -34.53 -3.42
C ASP A 68 -17.44 -34.18 -2.06
N LYS A 69 -17.61 -35.05 -1.06
CA LYS A 69 -17.06 -34.86 0.30
C LYS A 69 -15.73 -35.57 0.53
N GLN A 70 -15.27 -36.35 -0.44
CA GLN A 70 -14.07 -37.17 -0.27
C GLN A 70 -12.82 -36.30 -0.44
N THR A 71 -11.89 -36.38 0.53
CA THR A 71 -10.68 -35.55 0.55
C THR A 71 -9.40 -36.30 0.20
N SER A 72 -9.50 -37.61 -0.08
CA SER A 72 -8.42 -38.50 -0.50
C SER A 72 -8.99 -39.77 -1.16
N TYR A 73 -8.17 -40.48 -1.94
CA TYR A 73 -8.59 -41.78 -2.52
C TYR A 73 -8.70 -42.87 -1.45
N LEU A 74 -7.73 -42.92 -0.53
CA LEU A 74 -7.74 -43.83 0.62
C LEU A 74 -8.06 -43.07 1.89
N THR A 75 -9.05 -43.58 2.62
CA THR A 75 -9.47 -43.06 3.93
C THR A 75 -8.90 -43.91 5.06
N GLY A 76 -8.53 -43.28 6.17
CA GLY A 76 -7.91 -43.93 7.32
C GLY A 76 -6.37 -43.83 7.32
N ALA A 77 -5.74 -44.51 8.28
CA ALA A 77 -4.28 -44.52 8.45
C ALA A 77 -3.68 -45.75 7.76
N PHE A 78 -2.99 -45.53 6.65
CA PHE A 78 -2.23 -46.57 5.96
C PHE A 78 -0.92 -46.84 6.71
N THR A 79 -0.66 -48.11 7.02
CA THR A 79 0.52 -48.58 7.77
C THR A 79 1.36 -49.57 6.95
N GLY A 80 0.92 -49.92 5.74
CA GLY A 80 1.55 -50.89 4.85
C GLY A 80 2.67 -50.32 3.98
N SER A 81 2.90 -50.97 2.82
CA SER A 81 3.89 -50.56 1.84
C SER A 81 3.31 -50.42 0.43
N LEU A 82 3.58 -49.30 -0.24
CA LEU A 82 3.30 -49.09 -1.66
C LEU A 82 4.62 -48.98 -2.44
N ILE A 83 4.78 -49.82 -3.46
CA ILE A 83 5.99 -49.93 -4.28
C ILE A 83 5.59 -49.67 -5.74
N GLY A 84 6.08 -48.58 -6.33
CA GLY A 84 5.73 -48.19 -7.70
C GLY A 84 6.55 -48.88 -8.79
N SER A 85 7.39 -49.85 -8.45
CA SER A 85 8.20 -50.63 -9.39
C SER A 85 8.06 -52.14 -9.13
N ASP A 86 8.11 -52.94 -10.19
CA ASP A 86 8.21 -54.40 -10.12
C ASP A 86 9.66 -54.93 -10.04
N GLY A 87 10.63 -54.03 -9.93
CA GLY A 87 12.06 -54.32 -9.94
C GLY A 87 12.70 -54.34 -11.33
N THR A 88 11.92 -54.24 -12.40
CA THR A 88 12.41 -54.12 -13.78
C THR A 88 12.09 -52.78 -14.43
N LYS A 89 10.94 -52.19 -14.06
CA LYS A 89 10.45 -50.91 -14.57
C LYS A 89 9.79 -50.11 -13.45
N SER A 90 9.91 -48.77 -13.48
CA SER A 90 9.12 -47.85 -12.66
C SER A 90 7.77 -47.59 -13.32
N TYR A 91 6.71 -47.42 -12.53
CA TYR A 91 5.35 -47.15 -13.00
C TYR A 91 4.80 -45.85 -12.41
N ALA A 92 3.97 -45.16 -13.21
CA ALA A 92 3.33 -43.91 -12.81
C ALA A 92 1.82 -44.07 -12.54
N ILE A 93 1.33 -43.26 -11.59
CA ILE A 93 -0.09 -42.97 -11.40
C ILE A 93 -0.39 -41.59 -11.99
N TYR A 94 -1.29 -41.55 -12.97
CA TYR A 94 -1.70 -40.32 -13.65
C TYR A 94 -3.00 -39.75 -13.06
N ASP A 95 -3.19 -38.44 -13.22
CA ASP A 95 -4.49 -37.75 -13.11
C ASP A 95 -5.12 -37.75 -11.70
N LEU A 96 -4.30 -37.81 -10.64
CA LEU A 96 -4.82 -37.68 -9.27
C LEU A 96 -5.54 -36.33 -9.08
N LYS A 97 -6.80 -36.40 -8.63
CA LYS A 97 -7.64 -35.22 -8.32
C LYS A 97 -7.68 -34.88 -6.82
N LYS A 98 -7.18 -35.77 -5.97
CA LYS A 98 -7.09 -35.66 -4.51
C LYS A 98 -5.84 -36.41 -4.02
N PRO A 99 -5.37 -36.17 -2.78
CA PRO A 99 -4.31 -36.95 -2.16
C PRO A 99 -4.57 -38.47 -2.27
N LEU A 100 -3.55 -39.24 -2.60
CA LEU A 100 -3.66 -40.70 -2.65
C LEU A 100 -4.03 -41.27 -1.27
N PHE A 101 -3.35 -40.81 -0.22
CA PHE A 101 -3.57 -41.20 1.17
C PHE A 101 -4.15 -40.04 2.00
N ASP A 102 -5.09 -40.34 2.91
CA ASP A 102 -5.41 -39.40 3.98
C ASP A 102 -4.22 -39.30 4.96
N THR A 103 -3.84 -40.42 5.56
CA THR A 103 -2.74 -40.49 6.54
C THR A 103 -1.82 -41.67 6.28
N LEU A 104 -0.50 -41.43 6.27
CA LEU A 104 0.56 -42.43 6.37
C LEU A 104 1.02 -42.54 7.84
N ASN A 105 1.06 -43.75 8.40
CA ASN A 105 1.48 -43.96 9.79
C ASN A 105 2.40 -45.18 9.91
N GLY A 106 3.70 -44.96 10.08
CA GLY A 106 4.69 -46.06 10.04
C GLY A 106 4.82 -46.74 8.67
N ALA A 107 4.18 -46.18 7.63
CA ALA A 107 4.12 -46.75 6.29
C ALA A 107 5.38 -46.45 5.46
N THR A 108 5.57 -47.25 4.42
CA THR A 108 6.62 -47.04 3.41
C THR A 108 6.00 -46.79 2.03
N VAL A 109 6.43 -45.73 1.36
CA VAL A 109 6.10 -45.47 -0.06
C VAL A 109 7.40 -45.28 -0.81
N ARG A 110 7.63 -46.09 -1.85
CA ARG A 110 8.86 -45.98 -2.65
C ARG A 110 8.71 -46.27 -4.13
N ASP A 111 9.65 -45.73 -4.89
CA ASP A 111 9.84 -45.95 -6.33
C ASP A 111 8.57 -45.64 -7.13
N LEU A 112 7.95 -44.49 -6.86
CA LEU A 112 6.63 -44.13 -7.37
C LEU A 112 6.64 -42.77 -8.07
N ASP A 113 6.16 -42.78 -9.31
CA ASP A 113 5.85 -41.56 -10.04
C ASP A 113 4.36 -41.22 -9.93
N ILE A 114 4.07 -39.94 -9.72
CA ILE A 114 2.73 -39.40 -9.79
C ILE A 114 2.73 -38.27 -10.80
N LYS A 115 2.09 -38.47 -11.94
CA LYS A 115 2.09 -37.52 -13.06
C LYS A 115 0.71 -36.88 -13.22
N THR A 116 0.70 -35.72 -13.89
CA THR A 116 -0.52 -34.97 -14.25
C THR A 116 -1.48 -34.72 -13.07
N VAL A 117 -0.96 -34.52 -11.87
CA VAL A 117 -1.79 -34.21 -10.69
C VAL A 117 -2.59 -32.94 -10.96
N SER A 118 -3.88 -32.97 -10.65
CA SER A 118 -4.77 -31.81 -10.71
C SER A 118 -5.66 -31.79 -9.46
N ALA A 119 -5.04 -31.59 -8.30
CA ALA A 119 -5.70 -31.64 -7.02
C ALA A 119 -6.14 -30.24 -6.55
N ASP A 120 -7.41 -30.11 -6.13
CA ASP A 120 -7.94 -28.93 -5.46
C ASP A 120 -8.69 -29.32 -4.18
N SER A 121 -8.50 -28.58 -3.07
CA SER A 121 -9.13 -28.92 -1.79
C SER A 121 -9.40 -27.72 -0.88
N LYS A 122 -10.49 -27.80 -0.10
CA LYS A 122 -10.77 -26.89 1.01
C LYS A 122 -10.02 -27.25 2.31
N GLU A 123 -9.38 -28.42 2.32
CA GLU A 123 -8.57 -28.93 3.42
C GLU A 123 -7.09 -28.98 3.01
N ASN A 124 -6.23 -29.46 3.92
CA ASN A 124 -4.85 -29.77 3.59
C ASN A 124 -4.78 -30.68 2.35
N VAL A 125 -3.84 -30.41 1.45
CA VAL A 125 -3.75 -31.09 0.16
C VAL A 125 -2.31 -31.27 -0.28
N ALA A 126 -2.05 -32.44 -0.86
CA ALA A 126 -0.82 -32.79 -1.56
C ALA A 126 -1.11 -33.95 -2.53
N ALA A 127 -0.14 -34.35 -3.37
CA ALA A 127 -0.33 -35.48 -4.26
C ALA A 127 -0.35 -36.81 -3.49
N LEU A 128 0.61 -37.01 -2.58
CA LEU A 128 0.77 -38.29 -1.89
C LEU A 128 -0.11 -38.41 -0.65
N ALA A 129 0.05 -37.51 0.34
CA ALA A 129 -0.67 -37.64 1.62
C ALA A 129 -1.02 -36.31 2.29
N LYS A 130 -2.13 -36.28 3.03
CA LYS A 130 -2.47 -35.11 3.88
C LYS A 130 -1.61 -35.09 5.15
N ALA A 131 -1.41 -36.25 5.76
CA ALA A 131 -0.57 -36.39 6.95
C ALA A 131 0.39 -37.57 6.85
N ALA A 132 1.60 -37.43 7.38
CA ALA A 132 2.56 -38.51 7.55
C ALA A 132 3.15 -38.52 8.97
N ASN A 133 3.10 -39.67 9.62
CA ASN A 133 3.62 -39.87 10.97
C ASN A 133 4.56 -41.06 10.98
N SER A 134 5.83 -40.84 11.32
CA SER A 134 6.85 -41.91 11.33
C SER A 134 6.94 -42.70 10.01
N ALA A 135 6.62 -42.07 8.88
CA ALA A 135 6.62 -42.71 7.57
C ALA A 135 7.99 -42.62 6.89
N ASN A 136 8.23 -43.50 5.92
CA ASN A 136 9.40 -43.49 5.05
C ASN A 136 8.95 -43.32 3.59
N ILE A 137 9.29 -42.16 3.01
CA ILE A 137 8.97 -41.81 1.62
C ILE A 137 10.30 -41.70 0.88
N ASN A 138 10.52 -42.57 -0.09
CA ASN A 138 11.82 -42.68 -0.76
C ASN A 138 11.67 -42.85 -2.28
N ASN A 139 12.42 -42.10 -3.09
CA ASN A 139 12.34 -42.22 -4.55
C ASN A 139 10.91 -42.01 -5.09
N VAL A 140 10.33 -40.85 -4.79
CA VAL A 140 8.96 -40.47 -5.20
C VAL A 140 9.02 -39.16 -5.98
N ALA A 141 8.55 -39.18 -7.22
CA ALA A 141 8.53 -38.02 -8.11
C ALA A 141 7.09 -37.59 -8.38
N VAL A 142 6.82 -36.29 -8.31
CA VAL A 142 5.47 -35.74 -8.53
C VAL A 142 5.52 -34.63 -9.58
N GLU A 143 4.69 -34.75 -10.62
CA GLU A 143 4.42 -33.71 -11.62
C GLU A 143 2.95 -33.29 -11.55
N GLY A 144 2.69 -31.99 -11.38
CA GLY A 144 1.33 -31.46 -11.60
C GLY A 144 1.01 -30.13 -10.94
N LYS A 145 -0.30 -29.87 -10.84
CA LYS A 145 -0.90 -28.67 -10.25
C LYS A 145 -1.70 -29.03 -9.00
N ILE A 146 -1.36 -28.40 -7.89
CA ILE A 146 -2.03 -28.61 -6.60
C ILE A 146 -2.47 -27.25 -6.05
N SER A 147 -3.75 -27.12 -5.73
CA SER A 147 -4.37 -25.91 -5.18
C SER A 147 -5.09 -26.25 -3.88
N GLY A 148 -4.98 -25.38 -2.87
CA GLY A 148 -5.66 -25.62 -1.60
C GLY A 148 -6.00 -24.36 -0.82
N ALA A 149 -7.01 -24.48 0.04
CA ALA A 149 -7.43 -23.45 0.96
C ALA A 149 -6.59 -23.40 2.25
N LYS A 150 -6.02 -24.53 2.68
CA LYS A 150 -5.17 -24.67 3.88
C LYS A 150 -3.73 -24.96 3.48
N SER A 151 -3.04 -25.88 4.17
CA SER A 151 -1.67 -26.27 3.80
C SER A 151 -1.64 -26.99 2.44
N VAL A 152 -0.68 -26.61 1.60
CA VAL A 152 -0.50 -27.13 0.23
C VAL A 152 0.92 -27.65 0.09
N ALA A 153 1.08 -28.86 -0.43
CA ALA A 153 2.41 -29.38 -0.71
C ALA A 153 2.47 -30.24 -1.96
N GLY A 154 3.66 -30.44 -2.52
CA GLY A 154 3.86 -31.40 -3.61
C GLY A 154 3.58 -32.83 -3.17
N LEU A 155 4.21 -33.28 -2.08
CA LEU A 155 4.10 -34.67 -1.61
C LEU A 155 3.22 -34.80 -0.37
N VAL A 156 3.56 -34.10 0.73
CA VAL A 156 2.88 -34.28 2.03
C VAL A 156 2.49 -32.95 2.65
N ALA A 157 1.23 -32.74 3.03
CA ALA A 157 0.83 -31.46 3.61
C ALA A 157 1.37 -31.24 5.04
N SER A 158 1.35 -32.27 5.89
CA SER A 158 1.85 -32.22 7.27
C SER A 158 2.62 -33.49 7.65
N ALA A 159 3.82 -33.36 8.21
CA ALA A 159 4.66 -34.49 8.56
C ALA A 159 5.25 -34.40 9.99
N THR A 160 5.23 -35.52 10.72
CA THR A 160 5.84 -35.66 12.05
C THR A 160 6.74 -36.88 12.08
N ASN A 161 7.97 -36.72 12.60
CA ASN A 161 9.01 -37.77 12.67
C ASN A 161 9.18 -38.58 11.39
N THR A 162 8.99 -37.96 10.23
CA THR A 162 8.93 -38.63 8.91
C THR A 162 10.20 -38.38 8.12
N VAL A 163 10.64 -39.37 7.37
CA VAL A 163 11.79 -39.27 6.48
C VAL A 163 11.29 -39.20 5.04
N ILE A 164 11.67 -38.12 4.34
CA ILE A 164 11.46 -37.93 2.90
C ILE A 164 12.84 -37.84 2.26
N GLU A 165 13.19 -38.80 1.42
CA GLU A 165 14.51 -38.90 0.83
C GLU A 165 14.49 -39.20 -0.67
N ASN A 166 15.35 -38.54 -1.43
CA ASN A 166 15.44 -38.73 -2.88
C ASN A 166 14.08 -38.53 -3.56
N SER A 167 13.45 -37.38 -3.36
CA SER A 167 12.10 -37.10 -3.86
C SER A 167 12.05 -35.80 -4.62
N SER A 168 11.11 -35.66 -5.54
CA SER A 168 10.99 -34.45 -6.35
C SER A 168 9.55 -33.98 -6.55
N PHE A 169 9.41 -32.67 -6.73
CA PHE A 169 8.18 -32.05 -7.20
C PHE A 169 8.47 -31.09 -8.34
N THR A 170 7.74 -31.26 -9.44
CA THR A 170 7.75 -30.36 -10.59
C THR A 170 6.34 -29.88 -10.88
N GLY A 171 6.16 -28.58 -11.08
CA GLY A 171 4.87 -28.03 -11.51
C GLY A 171 4.42 -26.84 -10.68
N LYS A 172 3.14 -26.80 -10.27
CA LYS A 172 2.52 -25.61 -9.72
C LYS A 172 1.79 -25.85 -8.40
N LEU A 173 2.09 -25.02 -7.40
CA LEU A 173 1.37 -24.98 -6.13
C LEU A 173 0.61 -23.65 -5.99
N ILE A 174 -0.66 -23.71 -5.60
CA ILE A 174 -1.49 -22.51 -5.37
C ILE A 174 -2.06 -22.58 -3.95
N ALA A 175 -1.45 -21.82 -3.04
CA ALA A 175 -1.85 -21.71 -1.65
C ALA A 175 -2.72 -20.48 -1.41
N ASN A 176 -4.03 -20.70 -1.36
CA ASN A 176 -5.00 -19.63 -1.28
C ASN A 176 -5.13 -19.05 0.13
N HIS A 177 -4.78 -19.81 1.17
CA HIS A 177 -4.95 -19.43 2.58
C HIS A 177 -6.33 -18.82 2.84
N GLN A 178 -7.38 -19.63 2.77
CA GLN A 178 -8.78 -19.15 2.85
C GLN A 178 -9.10 -18.37 4.13
N ASP A 179 -8.37 -18.63 5.21
CA ASP A 179 -8.51 -17.99 6.51
C ASP A 179 -7.15 -17.47 7.01
N SER A 180 -7.08 -16.98 8.26
CA SER A 180 -5.84 -16.51 8.90
C SER A 180 -5.16 -17.57 9.80
N ASN A 181 -5.53 -18.84 9.65
CA ASN A 181 -5.01 -19.94 10.47
C ASN A 181 -3.62 -20.41 10.00
N LYS A 182 -3.06 -21.39 10.71
CA LYS A 182 -1.78 -22.03 10.37
C LYS A 182 -1.92 -22.85 9.09
N ASN A 183 -1.39 -22.30 8.01
CA ASN A 183 -1.42 -22.88 6.67
C ASN A 183 -0.01 -22.75 6.07
N ASP A 184 0.63 -23.88 5.79
CA ASP A 184 2.03 -23.92 5.37
C ASP A 184 2.13 -24.51 3.96
N THR A 185 2.94 -23.88 3.10
CA THR A 185 3.09 -24.26 1.69
C THR A 185 4.52 -24.69 1.38
N GLY A 186 4.72 -25.87 0.80
CA GLY A 186 6.07 -26.34 0.46
C GLY A 186 6.11 -27.24 -0.77
N GLY A 187 7.12 -27.07 -1.63
CA GLY A 187 7.32 -27.90 -2.81
C GLY A 187 7.33 -29.41 -2.51
N ILE A 188 7.89 -29.82 -1.38
CA ILE A 188 7.86 -31.22 -0.92
C ILE A 188 6.88 -31.40 0.23
N VAL A 189 7.00 -30.59 1.29
CA VAL A 189 6.18 -30.73 2.50
C VAL A 189 5.72 -29.38 3.04
N GLY A 190 4.44 -29.28 3.42
CA GLY A 190 3.86 -28.04 3.95
C GLY A 190 4.48 -27.69 5.30
N ASN A 191 4.25 -28.51 6.32
CA ASN A 191 4.97 -28.43 7.59
C ASN A 191 5.62 -29.75 7.97
N ILE A 192 6.81 -29.70 8.58
CA ILE A 192 7.49 -30.87 9.12
C ILE A 192 8.11 -30.59 10.49
N THR A 193 7.89 -31.51 11.45
CA THR A 193 8.28 -31.33 12.86
C THR A 193 8.87 -32.60 13.49
N GLY A 194 9.75 -32.44 14.47
CA GLY A 194 10.32 -33.51 15.29
C GLY A 194 11.77 -33.87 14.96
N ASN A 195 12.54 -34.29 15.97
CA ASN A 195 13.98 -34.55 15.85
C ASN A 195 14.36 -35.66 14.86
N SER A 196 13.43 -36.60 14.62
CA SER A 196 13.62 -37.68 13.64
C SER A 196 13.18 -37.30 12.23
N SER A 197 12.58 -36.12 12.05
CA SER A 197 12.14 -35.66 10.73
C SER A 197 13.30 -35.20 9.87
N ARG A 198 13.35 -35.71 8.64
CA ARG A 198 14.42 -35.42 7.70
C ARG A 198 13.90 -35.31 6.27
N VAL A 199 14.26 -34.22 5.59
CA VAL A 199 14.06 -34.03 4.16
C VAL A 199 15.44 -33.99 3.52
N ASN A 200 15.82 -35.04 2.78
CA ASN A 200 17.17 -35.19 2.25
C ASN A 200 17.17 -35.47 0.75
N LYS A 201 18.13 -34.90 0.00
CA LYS A 201 18.28 -35.21 -1.43
C LYS A 201 17.03 -34.93 -2.24
N VAL A 202 16.36 -33.80 -2.02
CA VAL A 202 15.14 -33.45 -2.75
C VAL A 202 15.38 -32.37 -3.80
N ARG A 203 14.61 -32.45 -4.88
CA ARG A 203 14.62 -31.48 -5.98
C ARG A 203 13.23 -30.90 -6.19
N VAL A 204 13.12 -29.58 -6.16
CA VAL A 204 11.88 -28.88 -6.53
C VAL A 204 12.15 -28.00 -7.73
N ASP A 205 11.27 -28.06 -8.73
CA ASP A 205 11.19 -27.11 -9.83
C ASP A 205 9.75 -26.63 -9.99
N ALA A 206 9.40 -25.51 -9.37
CA ALA A 206 7.99 -25.15 -9.23
C ALA A 206 7.70 -23.65 -9.31
N LEU A 207 6.50 -23.36 -9.81
CA LEU A 207 5.82 -22.09 -9.61
C LEU A 207 4.90 -22.20 -8.37
N ILE A 208 5.23 -21.49 -7.30
CA ILE A 208 4.45 -21.47 -6.07
C ILE A 208 3.76 -20.11 -5.93
N SER A 209 2.44 -20.07 -5.95
CA SER A 209 1.65 -18.86 -5.65
C SER A 209 1.14 -18.94 -4.20
N THR A 210 1.37 -17.89 -3.41
CA THR A 210 0.94 -17.86 -2.01
C THR A 210 0.29 -16.53 -1.61
N ASN A 211 -0.81 -16.62 -0.85
CA ASN A 211 -1.48 -15.46 -0.24
C ASN A 211 -1.13 -15.25 1.25
N ALA A 212 0.09 -15.62 1.66
CA ALA A 212 0.51 -15.48 3.04
C ALA A 212 0.46 -14.00 3.46
N ARG A 213 -0.18 -13.72 4.60
CA ARG A 213 -0.44 -12.34 5.07
C ARG A 213 -0.28 -12.17 6.58
N ASN A 214 0.04 -13.25 7.30
CA ASN A 214 0.25 -13.23 8.74
C ASN A 214 1.24 -14.32 9.17
N ASN A 215 1.63 -14.30 10.46
CA ASN A 215 2.70 -15.14 11.00
C ASN A 215 2.39 -16.65 10.96
N ASN A 216 1.11 -17.02 10.85
CA ASN A 216 0.68 -18.42 10.82
C ASN A 216 0.81 -19.01 9.40
N GLN A 217 1.00 -18.18 8.39
CA GLN A 217 1.07 -18.60 7.00
C GLN A 217 2.49 -18.49 6.48
N THR A 218 2.99 -19.59 5.89
CA THR A 218 4.37 -19.65 5.40
C THR A 218 4.43 -20.33 4.04
N ALA A 219 5.43 -19.97 3.25
CA ALA A 219 5.70 -20.61 1.98
C ALA A 219 7.20 -20.82 1.77
N GLY A 220 7.58 -22.03 1.39
CA GLY A 220 8.95 -22.39 1.08
C GLY A 220 9.05 -23.12 -0.25
N GLY A 221 10.16 -22.93 -0.97
CA GLY A 221 10.43 -23.72 -2.18
C GLY A 221 10.42 -25.22 -1.91
N ILE A 222 10.93 -25.67 -0.76
CA ILE A 222 10.91 -27.09 -0.36
C ILE A 222 9.95 -27.33 0.80
N VAL A 223 10.05 -26.52 1.87
CA VAL A 223 9.29 -26.70 3.11
C VAL A 223 8.62 -25.40 3.53
N GLY A 224 7.33 -25.39 3.77
CA GLY A 224 6.65 -24.20 4.30
C GLY A 224 7.18 -23.84 5.69
N ARG A 225 7.07 -24.79 6.62
CA ARG A 225 7.49 -24.63 8.01
C ARG A 225 8.29 -25.81 8.54
N LEU A 226 9.46 -25.51 9.12
CA LEU A 226 10.42 -26.48 9.64
C LEU A 226 10.62 -26.27 11.15
N GLU A 227 10.22 -27.22 11.99
CA GLU A 227 10.15 -27.04 13.45
C GLU A 227 10.75 -28.19 14.26
N ASN A 228 11.06 -27.91 15.53
CA ASN A 228 11.37 -28.89 16.57
C ASN A 228 12.47 -29.90 16.19
N GLY A 229 13.56 -29.40 15.62
CA GLY A 229 14.73 -30.18 15.25
C GLY A 229 14.63 -30.88 13.90
N ALA A 230 13.56 -30.71 13.13
CA ALA A 230 13.50 -31.24 11.76
C ALA A 230 14.66 -30.67 10.90
N LEU A 231 15.21 -31.50 10.01
CA LEU A 231 16.39 -31.17 9.19
C LEU A 231 16.08 -31.25 7.69
N ILE A 232 16.48 -30.22 6.95
CA ILE A 232 16.60 -30.28 5.48
C ILE A 232 18.09 -30.35 5.11
N SER A 233 18.45 -31.31 4.25
CA SER A 233 19.84 -31.43 3.77
C SER A 233 20.01 -31.89 2.33
N ASN A 234 21.07 -31.40 1.67
CA ASN A 234 21.50 -31.82 0.32
C ASN A 234 20.40 -31.66 -0.72
N SER A 235 19.75 -30.50 -0.74
CA SER A 235 18.52 -30.29 -1.50
C SER A 235 18.59 -29.03 -2.36
N VAL A 236 17.82 -29.04 -3.45
CA VAL A 236 17.79 -27.94 -4.42
C VAL A 236 16.35 -27.52 -4.72
N ALA A 237 16.14 -26.20 -4.82
CA ALA A 237 14.91 -25.61 -5.32
C ALA A 237 15.20 -24.65 -6.48
N THR A 238 14.43 -24.75 -7.54
CA THR A 238 14.40 -23.86 -8.71
C THR A 238 12.96 -23.42 -8.98
N GLY A 239 12.81 -22.38 -9.81
CA GLY A 239 11.50 -21.85 -10.21
C GLY A 239 11.19 -20.49 -9.60
N GLU A 240 9.94 -20.25 -9.22
CA GLU A 240 9.43 -18.93 -8.83
C GLU A 240 8.43 -19.05 -7.65
N ILE A 241 8.48 -18.13 -6.69
CA ILE A 241 7.45 -17.95 -5.65
C ILE A 241 6.80 -16.57 -5.79
N ARG A 242 5.51 -16.57 -6.12
CA ARG A 242 4.66 -15.37 -6.18
C ARG A 242 4.07 -15.06 -4.81
N ASN A 243 4.67 -14.09 -4.14
CA ASN A 243 4.24 -13.58 -2.84
C ASN A 243 3.20 -12.45 -3.00
N GLY A 244 1.92 -12.80 -3.14
CA GLY A 244 0.87 -11.86 -3.52
C GLY A 244 0.62 -10.69 -2.56
N GLN A 245 1.11 -10.79 -1.32
CA GLN A 245 0.95 -9.78 -0.26
C GLN A 245 2.28 -9.20 0.21
N GLY A 246 3.41 -9.58 -0.41
CA GLY A 246 4.75 -9.13 0.01
C GLY A 246 5.12 -9.53 1.44
N TYR A 247 4.50 -10.59 1.98
CA TYR A 247 4.67 -10.98 3.37
C TYR A 247 6.05 -11.58 3.65
N SER A 248 6.56 -11.42 4.89
CA SER A 248 7.96 -11.68 5.21
C SER A 248 8.34 -13.17 5.32
N ARG A 249 7.41 -14.06 5.70
CA ARG A 249 7.69 -15.49 5.92
C ARG A 249 7.57 -16.35 4.65
N VAL A 250 8.24 -15.90 3.59
CA VAL A 250 8.32 -16.57 2.29
C VAL A 250 9.80 -16.76 1.92
N GLY A 251 10.21 -18.01 1.71
CA GLY A 251 11.61 -18.40 1.52
C GLY A 251 11.85 -19.32 0.32
N GLY A 252 12.98 -19.19 -0.38
CA GLY A 252 13.30 -20.05 -1.53
C GLY A 252 13.61 -21.51 -1.17
N ILE A 253 13.92 -21.81 0.10
CA ILE A 253 13.98 -23.19 0.64
C ILE A 253 12.91 -23.39 1.71
N VAL A 254 12.90 -22.52 2.74
CA VAL A 254 12.03 -22.66 3.92
C VAL A 254 11.27 -21.37 4.22
N GLY A 255 9.94 -21.43 4.34
CA GLY A 255 9.16 -20.25 4.74
C GLY A 255 9.44 -19.76 6.17
N SER A 256 9.48 -20.68 7.13
CA SER A 256 9.76 -20.42 8.55
C SER A 256 10.59 -21.53 9.19
N THR A 257 11.65 -21.17 9.91
CA THR A 257 12.48 -22.08 10.73
C THR A 257 12.15 -21.99 12.22
N TRP A 258 11.25 -21.08 12.61
CA TRP A 258 10.78 -20.93 13.98
C TRP A 258 9.76 -22.04 14.37
N GLN A 259 9.94 -22.81 15.45
CA GLN A 259 11.08 -22.85 16.40
C GLN A 259 12.00 -24.06 16.15
N ASN A 260 13.30 -23.79 15.97
CA ASN A 260 14.38 -24.78 15.92
C ASN A 260 14.39 -25.73 14.70
N GLY A 261 14.00 -25.24 13.52
CA GLY A 261 14.28 -25.92 12.25
C GLY A 261 15.74 -25.80 11.83
N ARG A 262 16.28 -26.84 11.18
CA ARG A 262 17.69 -26.93 10.78
C ARG A 262 17.84 -27.05 9.27
N VAL A 263 18.63 -26.17 8.66
CA VAL A 263 18.88 -26.17 7.21
C VAL A 263 20.38 -26.33 6.97
N ASN A 264 20.78 -27.30 6.15
CA ASN A 264 22.19 -27.54 5.84
C ASN A 264 22.39 -27.97 4.38
N ASN A 265 23.43 -27.54 3.70
CA ASN A 265 23.76 -27.96 2.32
C ASN A 265 22.56 -27.84 1.37
N VAL A 266 22.12 -26.61 1.11
CA VAL A 266 20.98 -26.34 0.23
C VAL A 266 21.33 -25.36 -0.87
N VAL A 267 20.69 -25.50 -2.02
CA VAL A 267 20.78 -24.56 -3.14
C VAL A 267 19.38 -24.01 -3.43
N SER A 268 19.23 -22.69 -3.44
CA SER A 268 18.02 -22.05 -3.95
C SER A 268 18.34 -21.17 -5.14
N ASN A 269 17.82 -21.55 -6.30
CA ASN A 269 17.77 -20.74 -7.51
C ASN A 269 16.31 -20.40 -7.83
N VAL A 270 15.61 -19.93 -6.82
CA VAL A 270 14.20 -19.54 -6.88
C VAL A 270 14.10 -18.02 -6.90
N ASP A 271 13.37 -17.45 -7.84
CA ASP A 271 12.94 -16.04 -7.74
C ASP A 271 11.77 -15.97 -6.75
N VAL A 272 11.95 -15.30 -5.63
CA VAL A 272 10.94 -15.21 -4.57
C VAL A 272 10.27 -13.83 -4.51
N GLY A 273 10.55 -12.95 -5.47
CA GLY A 273 10.05 -11.58 -5.50
C GLY A 273 10.34 -10.85 -4.18
N ASP A 274 9.28 -10.51 -3.44
CA ASP A 274 9.36 -9.80 -2.16
C ASP A 274 9.68 -10.73 -0.94
N GLY A 275 10.07 -11.99 -1.18
CA GLY A 275 10.54 -12.93 -0.17
C GLY A 275 12.07 -12.94 0.02
N TYR A 276 12.61 -13.99 0.65
CA TYR A 276 14.05 -14.21 0.85
C TYR A 276 14.52 -15.51 0.17
N VAL A 277 15.72 -15.52 -0.43
CA VAL A 277 16.16 -16.64 -1.30
C VAL A 277 16.39 -17.95 -0.54
N ILE A 278 16.69 -17.93 0.76
CA ILE A 278 16.85 -19.16 1.57
C ILE A 278 15.67 -19.32 2.52
N THR A 279 15.47 -18.36 3.44
CA THR A 279 14.41 -18.47 4.44
C THR A 279 13.74 -17.15 4.79
N GLY A 280 12.42 -17.19 5.03
CA GLY A 280 11.65 -16.04 5.46
C GLY A 280 12.05 -15.46 6.83
N ASP A 281 12.66 -16.27 7.69
CA ASP A 281 13.06 -15.88 9.03
C ASP A 281 14.51 -15.34 9.07
N GLN A 282 14.67 -14.03 9.29
CA GLN A 282 15.97 -13.33 9.20
C GLN A 282 16.59 -12.97 10.58
N TYR A 283 16.44 -13.83 11.59
CA TYR A 283 17.02 -13.64 12.93
C TYR A 283 18.37 -14.34 13.10
N ALA A 284 19.30 -13.77 13.88
CA ALA A 284 20.71 -14.22 13.90
C ALA A 284 20.91 -15.63 14.47
N ALA A 285 19.97 -16.13 15.28
CA ALA A 285 20.04 -17.43 15.93
C ALA A 285 19.44 -18.60 15.09
N ALA A 286 19.03 -18.38 13.84
CA ALA A 286 18.50 -19.47 13.00
C ALA A 286 19.61 -20.47 12.61
N ASP A 287 19.34 -21.79 12.68
CA ASP A 287 20.31 -22.83 12.34
C ASP A 287 20.32 -23.12 10.83
N VAL A 288 20.87 -22.17 10.06
CA VAL A 288 21.02 -22.27 8.61
C VAL A 288 22.51 -22.29 8.26
N LYS A 289 22.95 -23.36 7.59
CA LYS A 289 24.35 -23.62 7.25
C LYS A 289 24.48 -23.99 5.77
N ASN A 290 25.59 -23.59 5.15
CA ASN A 290 25.98 -24.00 3.79
C ASN A 290 24.91 -23.78 2.70
N ALA A 291 24.12 -22.71 2.82
CA ALA A 291 23.10 -22.33 1.86
C ALA A 291 23.68 -21.47 0.73
N SER A 292 23.33 -21.77 -0.52
CA SER A 292 23.92 -21.11 -1.69
C SER A 292 22.88 -20.76 -2.76
N THR A 293 23.18 -19.75 -3.57
CA THR A 293 22.35 -19.31 -4.70
C THR A 293 23.21 -18.73 -5.84
N SER A 294 22.74 -18.83 -7.08
CA SER A 294 23.29 -18.10 -8.23
C SER A 294 22.39 -16.97 -8.74
N VAL A 295 21.16 -16.84 -8.23
CA VAL A 295 20.19 -15.80 -8.68
C VAL A 295 20.17 -14.62 -7.73
N ASP A 296 19.82 -13.43 -8.23
CA ASP A 296 19.65 -12.23 -7.41
C ASP A 296 18.17 -12.09 -7.06
N ASN A 297 17.89 -11.78 -5.80
CA ASN A 297 16.53 -11.56 -5.30
C ASN A 297 16.38 -10.14 -4.77
N ARG A 298 15.15 -9.63 -4.72
CA ARG A 298 14.88 -8.23 -4.34
C ARG A 298 15.31 -7.91 -2.91
N LYS A 299 15.23 -8.87 -1.99
CA LYS A 299 15.68 -8.73 -0.59
C LYS A 299 16.99 -9.46 -0.36
N ALA A 300 17.89 -8.81 0.37
CA ALA A 300 19.11 -9.45 0.85
C ALA A 300 18.79 -10.50 1.92
N ASP A 301 19.37 -11.69 1.80
CA ASP A 301 19.21 -12.79 2.75
C ASP A 301 20.52 -12.96 3.55
N ARG A 302 20.43 -13.01 4.88
CA ARG A 302 21.59 -13.16 5.77
C ARG A 302 22.36 -14.46 5.57
N PHE A 303 21.70 -15.53 5.11
CA PHE A 303 22.27 -16.88 5.08
C PHE A 303 22.77 -17.30 3.69
N ALA A 304 22.40 -16.56 2.65
CA ALA A 304 22.72 -16.91 1.27
C ALA A 304 24.19 -16.64 0.95
N THR A 305 24.90 -17.66 0.46
CA THR A 305 26.21 -17.48 -0.19
C THR A 305 26.02 -17.44 -1.71
N LYS A 306 26.39 -16.32 -2.34
CA LYS A 306 26.35 -16.19 -3.81
C LYS A 306 27.49 -16.99 -4.44
N LEU A 307 27.17 -17.86 -5.40
CA LEU A 307 28.13 -18.66 -6.17
C LEU A 307 27.86 -18.54 -7.68
N SER A 308 28.82 -18.92 -8.53
CA SER A 308 28.58 -19.01 -9.98
C SER A 308 27.65 -20.18 -10.32
N LYS A 309 27.06 -20.16 -11.52
CA LYS A 309 26.20 -21.24 -11.99
C LYS A 309 26.93 -22.59 -11.99
N ASP A 310 28.16 -22.64 -12.52
CA ASP A 310 28.95 -23.88 -12.55
C ASP A 310 29.28 -24.42 -11.16
N GLN A 311 29.54 -23.54 -10.19
CA GLN A 311 29.77 -23.93 -8.79
C GLN A 311 28.50 -24.48 -8.14
N ILE A 312 27.34 -23.89 -8.45
CA ILE A 312 26.05 -24.40 -8.01
C ILE A 312 25.78 -25.77 -8.64
N ASP A 313 25.98 -25.91 -9.95
CA ASP A 313 25.72 -27.16 -10.67
C ASP A 313 26.59 -28.31 -10.16
N ALA A 314 27.89 -28.06 -9.90
CA ALA A 314 28.78 -29.02 -9.27
C ALA A 314 28.29 -29.41 -7.86
N LYS A 315 27.89 -28.43 -7.04
CA LYS A 315 27.38 -28.67 -5.69
C LYS A 315 26.07 -29.46 -5.69
N VAL A 316 25.18 -29.21 -6.64
CA VAL A 316 23.93 -29.97 -6.82
C VAL A 316 24.23 -31.41 -7.26
N ALA A 317 25.21 -31.63 -8.14
CA ALA A 317 25.64 -32.97 -8.52
C ALA A 317 26.17 -33.77 -7.33
N ASP A 318 26.95 -33.14 -6.45
CA ASP A 318 27.50 -33.77 -5.22
C ASP A 318 26.42 -34.20 -4.21
N TYR A 319 25.21 -33.64 -4.28
CA TYR A 319 24.10 -34.05 -3.41
C TYR A 319 23.59 -35.47 -3.73
N GLY A 320 23.84 -35.98 -4.95
CA GLY A 320 23.46 -37.34 -5.35
C GLY A 320 21.95 -37.56 -5.34
N ILE A 321 21.20 -36.61 -5.91
CA ILE A 321 19.75 -36.70 -6.15
C ILE A 321 19.54 -37.50 -7.43
N THR A 322 18.90 -38.66 -7.36
CA THR A 322 18.73 -39.58 -8.51
C THR A 322 17.28 -39.77 -8.95
N VAL A 323 16.32 -39.25 -8.20
CA VAL A 323 14.89 -39.29 -8.56
C VAL A 323 14.65 -38.58 -9.89
N THR A 324 13.82 -39.16 -10.75
CA THR A 324 13.46 -38.63 -12.07
C THR A 324 12.00 -38.96 -12.39
N LEU A 325 11.41 -38.27 -13.37
CA LEU A 325 10.12 -38.61 -13.98
C LEU A 325 10.30 -39.34 -15.33
N ASP A 326 11.54 -39.54 -15.78
CA ASP A 326 11.89 -40.06 -17.10
C ASP A 326 12.04 -41.60 -17.12
N ASP A 327 11.90 -42.27 -15.97
CA ASP A 327 12.08 -43.73 -15.81
C ASP A 327 10.78 -44.53 -15.98
N THR A 328 9.64 -43.85 -16.17
CA THR A 328 8.34 -44.43 -16.53
C THR A 328 8.13 -44.44 -18.06
N GLY A 329 7.21 -45.28 -18.57
CA GLY A 329 7.00 -45.48 -20.02
C GLY A 329 6.47 -44.24 -20.76
N GLN A 330 6.14 -44.35 -22.06
CA GLN A 330 5.56 -43.25 -22.85
C GLN A 330 4.46 -42.53 -22.05
N ASP A 331 4.61 -41.21 -21.88
CA ASP A 331 3.61 -40.36 -21.26
C ASP A 331 2.23 -40.69 -21.86
N LEU A 332 1.26 -41.03 -21.02
CA LEU A 332 -0.15 -41.10 -21.43
C LEU A 332 -0.72 -39.71 -21.80
N LYS A 333 0.14 -38.69 -22.03
CA LYS A 333 -0.26 -37.30 -22.23
C LYS A 333 -1.19 -37.13 -23.43
N ARG A 334 -2.10 -36.20 -23.20
CA ARG A 334 -2.91 -35.41 -24.16
C ARG A 334 -2.35 -35.44 -25.59
N ASN A 335 -3.25 -35.65 -26.55
CA ASN A 335 -3.04 -35.41 -27.98
C ASN A 335 -2.69 -33.93 -28.25
N LEU A 336 -1.50 -33.47 -27.87
CA LEU A 336 -0.93 -32.20 -28.32
C LEU A 336 -0.51 -32.40 -29.79
N ARG A 337 -1.46 -32.19 -30.70
CA ARG A 337 -1.17 -32.15 -32.14
C ARG A 337 -0.71 -30.74 -32.49
N GLU A 338 0.60 -30.56 -32.67
CA GLU A 338 1.15 -29.36 -33.29
C GLU A 338 1.15 -29.53 -34.82
N VAL A 339 0.64 -28.55 -35.56
CA VAL A 339 0.50 -28.62 -37.02
C VAL A 339 1.67 -27.90 -37.68
N ASP A 340 2.53 -28.65 -38.37
CA ASP A 340 3.56 -28.08 -39.23
C ASP A 340 3.00 -27.82 -40.64
N TYR A 341 2.41 -26.62 -40.83
CA TYR A 341 1.83 -26.19 -42.10
C TYR A 341 2.82 -26.21 -43.27
N THR A 342 4.14 -26.11 -43.01
CA THR A 342 5.17 -26.10 -44.07
C THR A 342 5.31 -27.45 -44.79
N ARG A 343 4.73 -28.52 -44.22
CA ARG A 343 4.71 -29.87 -44.83
C ARG A 343 3.52 -30.09 -45.77
N LEU A 344 2.59 -29.14 -45.85
CA LEU A 344 1.40 -29.24 -46.69
C LEU A 344 1.67 -28.77 -48.11
N ASN A 345 0.84 -29.22 -49.04
CA ASN A 345 0.96 -28.86 -50.45
C ASN A 345 0.68 -27.36 -50.64
N LYS A 346 1.50 -26.68 -51.46
CA LYS A 346 1.45 -25.22 -51.72
C LYS A 346 1.80 -24.31 -50.53
N ALA A 347 2.35 -24.85 -49.45
CA ALA A 347 2.90 -24.03 -48.37
C ALA A 347 4.31 -23.49 -48.74
N GLU A 348 4.60 -22.26 -48.33
CA GLU A 348 5.90 -21.58 -48.46
C GLU A 348 6.52 -21.46 -47.07
N ALA A 349 7.78 -21.86 -46.92
CA ALA A 349 8.44 -21.89 -45.61
C ALA A 349 8.51 -20.48 -44.97
N GLU A 350 8.69 -19.44 -45.78
CA GLU A 350 8.74 -18.05 -45.34
C GLU A 350 7.40 -17.55 -44.78
N ARG A 351 6.29 -18.24 -45.06
CA ARG A 351 4.93 -17.87 -44.64
C ARG A 351 4.45 -18.57 -43.37
N LYS A 352 5.33 -19.27 -42.66
CA LYS A 352 4.98 -20.01 -41.43
C LYS A 352 4.15 -19.17 -40.44
N VAL A 353 4.55 -17.92 -40.20
CA VAL A 353 3.84 -17.00 -39.30
C VAL A 353 2.47 -16.62 -39.85
N ALA A 354 2.38 -16.34 -41.15
CA ALA A 354 1.10 -16.06 -41.82
C ALA A 354 0.12 -17.22 -41.69
N TYR A 355 0.57 -18.48 -41.82
CA TYR A 355 -0.30 -19.65 -41.63
C TYR A 355 -0.83 -19.75 -40.20
N SER A 356 0.05 -19.60 -39.20
CA SER A 356 -0.37 -19.62 -37.79
C SER A 356 -1.33 -18.48 -37.45
N ASN A 357 -1.14 -17.30 -38.04
CA ASN A 357 -2.04 -16.16 -37.85
C ASN A 357 -3.40 -16.34 -38.54
N ILE A 358 -3.42 -16.93 -39.73
CA ILE A 358 -4.67 -17.24 -40.44
C ILE A 358 -5.47 -18.34 -39.71
N GLU A 359 -4.81 -19.33 -39.13
CA GLU A 359 -5.47 -20.32 -38.25
C GLU A 359 -6.19 -19.64 -37.08
N LYS A 360 -5.57 -18.63 -36.46
CA LYS A 360 -6.21 -17.83 -35.39
C LYS A 360 -7.36 -16.95 -35.88
N LEU A 361 -7.26 -16.40 -37.10
CA LEU A 361 -8.32 -15.60 -37.72
C LEU A 361 -9.51 -16.44 -38.21
N MET A 362 -9.26 -17.72 -38.51
CA MET A 362 -10.25 -18.65 -39.02
C MET A 362 -10.16 -19.99 -38.26
N PRO A 363 -10.52 -20.01 -36.99
CA PRO A 363 -10.54 -21.23 -36.20
C PRO A 363 -11.54 -22.22 -36.81
N PHE A 364 -11.30 -23.52 -36.63
CA PHE A 364 -12.13 -24.66 -37.07
C PHE A 364 -12.04 -25.07 -38.55
N TYR A 365 -11.24 -24.38 -39.38
CA TYR A 365 -11.08 -24.76 -40.79
C TYR A 365 -9.96 -25.79 -41.00
N ASN A 366 -10.06 -26.55 -42.11
CA ASN A 366 -9.03 -27.51 -42.48
C ASN A 366 -7.71 -26.83 -42.86
N LYS A 367 -6.62 -27.59 -42.81
CA LYS A 367 -5.27 -27.07 -42.96
C LYS A 367 -4.99 -26.52 -44.37
N ASP A 368 -5.58 -27.12 -45.40
CA ASP A 368 -5.42 -26.66 -46.79
C ASP A 368 -6.01 -25.27 -47.00
N LEU A 369 -7.15 -24.96 -46.37
CA LEU A 369 -7.76 -23.63 -46.47
C LEU A 369 -6.95 -22.58 -45.70
N VAL A 370 -6.36 -22.94 -44.56
CA VAL A 370 -5.41 -22.08 -43.83
C VAL A 370 -4.22 -21.73 -44.72
N VAL A 371 -3.61 -22.71 -45.40
CA VAL A 371 -2.52 -22.45 -46.35
C VAL A 371 -2.98 -21.58 -47.53
N HIS A 372 -4.17 -21.85 -48.08
CA HIS A 372 -4.74 -21.08 -49.18
C HIS A 372 -4.84 -19.59 -48.85
N TYR A 373 -5.42 -19.24 -47.71
CA TYR A 373 -5.55 -17.84 -47.29
C TYR A 373 -4.24 -17.24 -46.76
N GLY A 374 -3.38 -18.04 -46.11
CA GLY A 374 -2.04 -17.60 -45.69
C GLY A 374 -1.16 -17.18 -46.87
N ASN A 375 -1.32 -17.81 -48.03
CA ASN A 375 -0.65 -17.40 -49.26
C ASN A 375 -1.14 -16.05 -49.81
N LYS A 376 -2.33 -15.59 -49.40
CA LYS A 376 -2.90 -14.29 -49.78
C LYS A 376 -2.56 -13.16 -48.81
N VAL A 377 -1.93 -13.47 -47.67
CA VAL A 377 -1.43 -12.42 -46.75
C VAL A 377 -0.31 -11.66 -47.46
N ALA A 378 -0.45 -10.34 -47.58
CA ALA A 378 0.58 -9.51 -48.20
C ALA A 378 1.87 -9.52 -47.37
N THR A 379 3.03 -9.53 -48.01
CA THR A 379 4.34 -9.52 -47.31
C THR A 379 4.59 -8.22 -46.53
N THR A 380 3.85 -7.16 -46.83
CA THR A 380 3.86 -5.88 -46.11
C THR A 380 2.92 -5.87 -44.91
N ASP A 381 2.07 -6.89 -44.77
CA ASP A 381 1.14 -7.01 -43.65
C ASP A 381 1.87 -7.51 -42.40
N LYS A 382 1.52 -6.97 -41.23
CA LYS A 382 2.09 -7.42 -39.96
C LYS A 382 1.77 -8.88 -39.66
N LEU A 383 0.63 -9.38 -40.16
CA LEU A 383 0.26 -10.80 -40.11
C LEU A 383 1.26 -11.73 -40.80
N TYR A 384 2.12 -11.21 -41.69
CA TYR A 384 3.19 -11.98 -42.32
C TYR A 384 4.38 -12.21 -41.37
N THR A 385 4.68 -11.25 -40.49
CA THR A 385 5.95 -11.21 -39.74
C THR A 385 5.79 -11.45 -38.24
N THR A 386 4.64 -11.11 -37.66
CA THR A 386 4.45 -11.12 -36.20
C THR A 386 3.29 -12.02 -35.83
N GLU A 387 3.53 -12.98 -34.94
CA GLU A 387 2.49 -13.91 -34.47
C GLU A 387 1.42 -13.21 -33.61
N LEU A 388 0.17 -13.64 -33.75
CA LEU A 388 -0.96 -13.22 -32.96
C LEU A 388 -1.01 -13.97 -31.62
N LEU A 389 -1.29 -13.23 -30.55
CA LEU A 389 -1.75 -13.79 -29.28
C LEU A 389 -3.24 -14.10 -29.35
N ASP A 390 -4.06 -13.13 -29.74
CA ASP A 390 -5.52 -13.25 -29.73
C ASP A 390 -6.20 -12.41 -30.82
N VAL A 391 -7.44 -12.76 -31.15
CA VAL A 391 -8.31 -12.10 -32.13
C VAL A 391 -9.67 -11.84 -31.50
N VAL A 392 -10.05 -10.56 -31.35
CA VAL A 392 -11.22 -10.17 -30.57
C VAL A 392 -12.25 -9.45 -31.44
N PRO A 393 -13.48 -9.98 -31.59
CA PRO A 393 -14.53 -9.31 -32.33
C PRO A 393 -15.04 -8.07 -31.58
N MET A 394 -15.40 -7.04 -32.34
CA MET A 394 -15.78 -5.73 -31.81
C MET A 394 -16.97 -5.13 -32.55
N LYS A 395 -17.67 -4.26 -31.83
CA LYS A 395 -18.62 -3.29 -32.39
C LYS A 395 -18.07 -1.91 -32.09
N ASP A 396 -17.62 -1.21 -33.11
CA ASP A 396 -16.94 0.08 -33.01
C ASP A 396 -15.71 -0.03 -32.09
N ASP A 397 -15.78 0.49 -30.86
CA ASP A 397 -14.70 0.42 -29.86
C ASP A 397 -15.06 -0.52 -28.68
N GLU A 398 -16.21 -1.19 -28.75
CA GLU A 398 -16.68 -2.13 -27.73
C GLU A 398 -16.33 -3.58 -28.07
N VAL A 399 -15.79 -4.31 -27.10
CA VAL A 399 -15.52 -5.75 -27.21
C VAL A 399 -16.84 -6.53 -27.23
N VAL A 400 -16.94 -7.52 -28.12
CA VAL A 400 -18.13 -8.39 -28.25
C VAL A 400 -17.82 -9.78 -27.70
N THR A 401 -18.43 -10.12 -26.55
CA THR A 401 -18.29 -11.44 -25.90
C THR A 401 -19.55 -12.31 -25.99
N ASP A 402 -20.73 -11.73 -26.29
CA ASP A 402 -21.96 -12.48 -26.62
C ASP A 402 -22.07 -12.60 -28.15
N ILE A 403 -21.19 -13.40 -28.76
CA ILE A 403 -21.02 -13.48 -30.22
C ILE A 403 -22.33 -13.90 -30.90
N ASN A 404 -23.05 -14.89 -30.36
CA ASN A 404 -24.25 -15.41 -31.01
C ASN A 404 -25.35 -14.34 -31.16
N ASN A 405 -25.61 -13.56 -30.12
CA ASN A 405 -26.62 -12.51 -30.19
C ASN A 405 -26.16 -11.28 -30.96
N LYS A 406 -24.85 -10.99 -30.97
CA LYS A 406 -24.30 -9.77 -31.57
C LYS A 406 -23.66 -9.97 -32.94
N LYS A 407 -23.73 -11.16 -33.54
CA LYS A 407 -23.09 -11.49 -34.82
C LYS A 407 -23.33 -10.50 -35.95
N ASN A 408 -24.57 -10.02 -36.12
CA ASN A 408 -24.90 -9.08 -37.18
C ASN A 408 -24.39 -7.65 -36.92
N SER A 409 -23.92 -7.36 -35.71
CA SER A 409 -23.45 -6.02 -35.30
C SER A 409 -21.93 -5.91 -35.21
N ILE A 410 -21.20 -7.02 -35.35
CA ILE A 410 -19.74 -7.02 -35.38
C ILE A 410 -19.30 -6.33 -36.68
N ASN A 411 -18.55 -5.24 -36.54
CA ASN A 411 -18.06 -4.43 -37.65
C ASN A 411 -16.55 -4.22 -37.63
N LYS A 412 -15.87 -4.66 -36.58
CA LYS A 412 -14.42 -4.54 -36.41
C LYS A 412 -13.86 -5.78 -35.71
N VAL A 413 -12.59 -6.08 -35.92
CA VAL A 413 -11.82 -7.08 -35.17
C VAL A 413 -10.51 -6.46 -34.70
N MET A 414 -10.15 -6.73 -33.44
CA MET A 414 -8.89 -6.34 -32.84
C MET A 414 -7.92 -7.53 -32.88
N LEU A 415 -6.73 -7.26 -33.40
CA LEU A 415 -5.62 -8.19 -33.51
C LEU A 415 -4.62 -7.88 -32.40
N HIS A 416 -4.39 -8.80 -31.48
CA HIS A 416 -3.39 -8.66 -30.42
C HIS A 416 -2.14 -9.47 -30.78
N PHE A 417 -1.00 -8.82 -30.96
CA PHE A 417 0.25 -9.43 -31.39
C PHE A 417 1.19 -9.78 -30.23
N LYS A 418 2.06 -10.78 -30.43
CA LYS A 418 3.11 -11.18 -29.45
C LYS A 418 4.12 -10.09 -29.12
N ASP A 419 4.24 -9.06 -29.95
CA ASP A 419 5.08 -7.88 -29.69
C ASP A 419 4.38 -6.81 -28.83
N ASN A 420 3.25 -7.15 -28.19
CA ASN A 420 2.44 -6.28 -27.33
C ASN A 420 1.89 -5.04 -28.04
N THR A 421 1.40 -5.23 -29.27
CA THR A 421 0.70 -4.20 -30.04
C THR A 421 -0.68 -4.68 -30.47
N VAL A 422 -1.57 -3.74 -30.78
CA VAL A 422 -2.88 -4.03 -31.36
C VAL A 422 -3.05 -3.35 -32.72
N GLU A 423 -3.71 -4.06 -33.64
CA GLU A 423 -4.24 -3.49 -34.89
C GLU A 423 -5.73 -3.78 -35.00
N TYR A 424 -6.42 -3.01 -35.84
CA TYR A 424 -7.86 -3.14 -36.04
C TYR A 424 -8.17 -3.33 -37.51
N LEU A 425 -9.05 -4.27 -37.83
CA LEU A 425 -9.56 -4.50 -39.17
C LEU A 425 -11.08 -4.33 -39.20
N ASP A 426 -11.59 -3.65 -40.23
CA ASP A 426 -13.03 -3.53 -40.45
C ASP A 426 -13.57 -4.79 -41.11
N VAL A 427 -14.70 -5.29 -40.59
CA VAL A 427 -15.34 -6.52 -41.06
C VAL A 427 -16.81 -6.31 -41.34
N THR A 428 -17.37 -7.13 -42.24
CA THR A 428 -18.81 -7.14 -42.52
C THR A 428 -19.34 -8.56 -42.49
N PHE A 429 -20.49 -8.78 -41.86
CA PHE A 429 -21.13 -10.09 -41.81
C PHE A 429 -21.33 -10.63 -43.23
N LYS A 430 -20.85 -11.86 -43.47
CA LYS A 430 -20.95 -12.53 -44.77
C LYS A 430 -22.11 -13.52 -44.75
N GLU A 431 -21.97 -14.62 -44.00
CA GLU A 431 -22.98 -15.68 -43.91
C GLU A 431 -22.76 -16.58 -42.69
N ASN A 432 -23.74 -17.45 -42.39
CA ASN A 432 -23.52 -18.58 -41.47
C ASN A 432 -23.06 -19.79 -42.31
N PHE A 433 -21.94 -20.41 -41.96
CA PHE A 433 -21.41 -21.56 -42.69
C PHE A 433 -22.33 -22.78 -42.48
N ILE A 434 -22.71 -23.43 -43.58
CA ILE A 434 -23.82 -24.40 -43.64
C ILE A 434 -23.66 -25.51 -42.59
N ASN A 435 -24.69 -25.69 -41.75
CA ASN A 435 -24.83 -26.76 -40.74
C ASN A 435 -23.68 -26.90 -39.72
N SER A 436 -22.83 -25.88 -39.54
CA SER A 436 -21.58 -26.00 -38.76
C SER A 436 -21.52 -25.19 -37.46
N GLN A 437 -22.54 -24.34 -37.21
CA GLN A 437 -22.50 -23.30 -36.16
C GLN A 437 -21.30 -22.33 -36.28
N VAL A 438 -20.63 -22.27 -37.43
CA VAL A 438 -19.55 -21.31 -37.72
C VAL A 438 -20.13 -20.12 -38.49
N ILE A 439 -19.61 -18.92 -38.26
CA ILE A 439 -19.99 -17.70 -38.99
C ILE A 439 -18.78 -17.07 -39.67
N GLU A 440 -19.03 -16.44 -40.80
CA GLU A 440 -18.00 -15.82 -41.62
C GLU A 440 -18.23 -14.31 -41.75
N TYR A 441 -17.13 -13.56 -41.73
CA TYR A 441 -17.09 -12.14 -42.04
C TYR A 441 -16.11 -11.88 -43.17
N ASN A 442 -16.48 -10.98 -44.07
CA ASN A 442 -15.51 -10.41 -45.01
C ASN A 442 -14.61 -9.42 -44.28
N VAL A 443 -13.31 -9.47 -44.53
CA VAL A 443 -12.33 -8.51 -44.02
C VAL A 443 -12.08 -7.45 -45.08
N THR A 444 -12.30 -6.18 -44.73
CA THR A 444 -12.24 -5.08 -45.69
C THR A 444 -10.86 -4.95 -46.32
N GLY A 445 -10.79 -5.00 -47.65
CA GLY A 445 -9.54 -4.87 -48.40
C GLY A 445 -8.60 -6.08 -48.33
N LYS A 446 -9.08 -7.23 -47.82
CA LYS A 446 -8.31 -8.48 -47.71
C LYS A 446 -9.02 -9.60 -48.47
N GLU A 447 -8.25 -10.58 -48.94
CA GLU A 447 -8.78 -11.75 -49.66
C GLU A 447 -8.98 -12.99 -48.78
N TYR A 448 -8.94 -12.81 -47.46
CA TYR A 448 -9.24 -13.82 -46.45
C TYR A 448 -10.44 -13.38 -45.61
N ILE A 449 -11.06 -14.35 -44.93
CA ILE A 449 -12.22 -14.12 -44.08
C ILE A 449 -11.82 -14.11 -42.60
N PHE A 450 -12.75 -13.70 -41.75
CA PHE A 450 -12.63 -13.80 -40.29
C PHE A 450 -13.77 -14.65 -39.74
N THR A 451 -13.45 -15.48 -38.76
CA THR A 451 -14.38 -16.27 -37.97
C THR A 451 -13.99 -16.16 -36.50
N PRO A 452 -14.93 -15.85 -35.57
CA PRO A 452 -14.63 -15.84 -34.15
C PRO A 452 -14.25 -17.24 -33.61
N GLU A 453 -13.39 -17.30 -32.60
CA GLU A 453 -13.02 -18.53 -31.88
C GLU A 453 -14.13 -18.99 -30.91
N ALA A 454 -15.33 -19.15 -31.45
CA ALA A 454 -16.48 -19.71 -30.75
C ALA A 454 -17.47 -20.28 -31.77
N PHE A 455 -18.06 -21.44 -31.47
CA PHE A 455 -19.28 -21.86 -32.15
C PHE A 455 -20.41 -20.89 -31.80
N VAL A 456 -21.16 -20.48 -32.81
CA VAL A 456 -22.37 -19.65 -32.70
C VAL A 456 -23.54 -20.55 -32.28
N SER A 457 -23.36 -21.18 -31.14
CA SER A 457 -24.30 -22.11 -30.52
C SER A 457 -25.50 -21.37 -29.96
N ASP A 458 -26.68 -21.98 -30.07
CA ASP A 458 -27.83 -21.55 -29.29
C ASP A 458 -27.69 -22.05 -27.85
N TYR A 459 -27.39 -21.13 -26.93
CA TYR A 459 -27.27 -21.42 -25.50
C TYR A 459 -28.60 -21.39 -24.75
N THR A 460 -29.74 -21.25 -25.45
CA THR A 460 -31.06 -21.15 -24.83
C THR A 460 -31.38 -22.38 -23.96
N ALA A 461 -31.03 -23.59 -24.39
CA ALA A 461 -31.27 -24.80 -23.62
C ALA A 461 -30.52 -24.79 -22.27
N ILE A 462 -29.21 -24.51 -22.28
CA ILE A 462 -28.39 -24.38 -21.06
C ILE A 462 -28.93 -23.24 -20.19
N THR A 463 -29.23 -22.08 -20.80
CA THR A 463 -29.75 -20.91 -20.08
C THR A 463 -31.06 -21.25 -19.37
N ASN A 464 -32.02 -21.87 -20.04
CA ASN A 464 -33.30 -22.26 -19.44
C ASN A 464 -33.13 -23.25 -18.28
N ASN A 465 -32.15 -24.16 -18.38
CA ASN A 465 -31.88 -25.15 -17.34
C ASN A 465 -31.31 -24.57 -16.05
N VAL A 466 -30.61 -23.42 -16.10
CA VAL A 466 -29.83 -22.90 -14.96
C VAL A 466 -30.25 -21.50 -14.51
N LEU A 467 -30.97 -20.73 -15.35
CA LEU A 467 -31.27 -19.33 -15.09
C LEU A 467 -32.08 -19.12 -13.79
N SER A 468 -33.12 -19.93 -13.59
CA SER A 468 -33.94 -19.87 -12.37
C SER A 468 -33.10 -20.15 -11.12
N ASP A 469 -32.20 -21.13 -11.18
CA ASP A 469 -31.30 -21.45 -10.08
C ASP A 469 -30.36 -20.29 -9.74
N LEU A 470 -29.77 -19.66 -10.76
CA LEU A 470 -28.87 -18.51 -10.60
C LEU A 470 -29.62 -17.27 -10.06
N GLN A 471 -30.81 -16.99 -10.57
CA GLN A 471 -31.67 -15.88 -10.11
C GLN A 471 -32.20 -16.09 -8.68
N ASN A 472 -32.17 -17.31 -8.14
CA ASN A 472 -32.54 -17.57 -6.77
C ASN A 472 -31.37 -17.49 -5.78
N VAL A 473 -30.13 -17.33 -6.26
CA VAL A 473 -28.98 -17.13 -5.37
C VAL A 473 -29.08 -15.76 -4.68
N THR A 474 -28.84 -15.74 -3.37
CA THR A 474 -28.71 -14.50 -2.59
C THR A 474 -27.36 -14.45 -1.89
N LEU A 475 -26.78 -13.25 -1.78
CA LEU A 475 -25.45 -13.05 -1.20
C LEU A 475 -25.39 -13.50 0.27
N ASN A 476 -26.46 -13.30 1.04
CA ASN A 476 -26.54 -13.64 2.46
C ASN A 476 -27.21 -15.00 2.75
N SER A 477 -27.39 -15.87 1.76
CA SER A 477 -27.87 -17.23 2.01
C SER A 477 -26.84 -18.08 2.77
N GLU A 478 -27.30 -19.11 3.48
CA GLU A 478 -26.42 -20.10 4.12
C GLU A 478 -25.54 -20.85 3.10
N ALA A 479 -26.04 -21.08 1.88
CA ALA A 479 -25.27 -21.70 0.81
C ALA A 479 -24.08 -20.82 0.40
N THR A 480 -24.31 -19.52 0.20
CA THR A 480 -23.24 -18.56 -0.14
C THR A 480 -22.24 -18.41 1.01
N LYS A 481 -22.71 -18.32 2.26
CA LYS A 481 -21.83 -18.30 3.44
C LYS A 481 -20.96 -19.54 3.52
N LYS A 482 -21.51 -20.72 3.23
CA LYS A 482 -20.76 -21.97 3.20
C LYS A 482 -19.69 -22.00 2.09
N VAL A 483 -19.98 -21.45 0.92
CA VAL A 483 -18.98 -21.29 -0.15
C VAL A 483 -17.83 -20.40 0.32
N LEU A 484 -18.16 -19.27 0.94
CA LEU A 484 -17.19 -18.29 1.45
C LEU A 484 -16.43 -18.77 2.71
N GLY A 485 -17.02 -19.68 3.50
CA GLY A 485 -16.57 -19.96 4.87
C GLY A 485 -16.88 -18.81 5.84
N ALA A 486 -17.94 -18.04 5.57
CA ALA A 486 -18.36 -16.92 6.40
C ALA A 486 -19.19 -17.42 7.60
N ALA A 487 -18.94 -16.85 8.78
CA ALA A 487 -19.63 -17.25 10.02
C ALA A 487 -21.04 -16.64 10.14
N ASN A 488 -21.28 -15.45 9.57
CA ASN A 488 -22.55 -14.71 9.64
C ASN A 488 -22.59 -13.60 8.57
N ASP A 489 -23.74 -12.92 8.46
CA ASP A 489 -24.00 -11.85 7.49
C ASP A 489 -23.04 -10.66 7.65
N ALA A 490 -22.69 -10.29 8.89
CA ALA A 490 -21.78 -9.18 9.16
C ALA A 490 -20.37 -9.43 8.59
N ALA A 491 -19.96 -10.70 8.44
CA ALA A 491 -18.70 -11.04 7.79
C ALA A 491 -18.69 -10.66 6.29
N LEU A 492 -19.86 -10.73 5.63
CA LEU A 492 -20.03 -10.43 4.21
C LEU A 492 -19.93 -8.94 3.91
N ASP A 493 -20.13 -8.06 4.89
CA ASP A 493 -20.05 -6.61 4.68
C ASP A 493 -18.67 -6.17 4.19
N ASN A 494 -17.61 -6.91 4.55
CA ASN A 494 -16.24 -6.65 4.13
C ASN A 494 -15.95 -6.99 2.65
N LEU A 495 -16.91 -7.58 1.93
CA LEU A 495 -16.79 -7.86 0.50
C LEU A 495 -17.06 -6.62 -0.36
N TYR A 496 -17.96 -5.72 0.07
CA TYR A 496 -18.45 -4.57 -0.73
C TYR A 496 -18.96 -4.97 -2.12
N LEU A 497 -19.53 -6.16 -2.23
CA LEU A 497 -20.08 -6.71 -3.48
C LEU A 497 -21.60 -6.61 -3.56
N ASP A 498 -22.31 -6.14 -2.51
CA ASP A 498 -23.78 -6.16 -2.43
C ASP A 498 -24.48 -5.51 -3.63
N ARG A 499 -24.14 -4.25 -3.94
CA ARG A 499 -24.70 -3.54 -5.10
C ARG A 499 -24.39 -4.26 -6.41
N GLN A 500 -23.12 -4.64 -6.61
CA GLN A 500 -22.71 -5.32 -7.85
C GLN A 500 -23.36 -6.70 -8.00
N PHE A 501 -23.61 -7.39 -6.88
CA PHE A 501 -24.23 -8.72 -6.88
C PHE A 501 -25.64 -8.65 -7.44
N GLU A 502 -26.43 -7.66 -6.99
CA GLU A 502 -27.79 -7.45 -7.50
C GLU A 502 -27.79 -6.98 -8.96
N GLU A 503 -26.84 -6.12 -9.36
CA GLU A 503 -26.67 -5.72 -10.77
C GLU A 503 -26.35 -6.91 -11.69
N VAL A 504 -25.44 -7.79 -11.27
CA VAL A 504 -25.07 -9.00 -12.01
C VAL A 504 -26.24 -9.99 -12.04
N LYS A 505 -26.94 -10.16 -10.92
CA LYS A 505 -28.11 -11.03 -10.81
C LYS A 505 -29.25 -10.60 -11.73
N ALA A 506 -29.54 -9.30 -11.79
CA ALA A 506 -30.56 -8.76 -12.68
C ALA A 506 -30.24 -9.03 -14.17
N ASN A 507 -28.96 -9.11 -14.53
CA ASN A 507 -28.49 -9.29 -15.91
C ASN A 507 -27.85 -10.67 -16.16
N ILE A 508 -28.11 -11.65 -15.29
CA ILE A 508 -27.35 -12.92 -15.27
C ILE A 508 -27.49 -13.73 -16.57
N ALA A 509 -28.61 -13.61 -17.28
CA ALA A 509 -28.81 -14.27 -18.56
C ALA A 509 -27.81 -13.78 -19.63
N GLU A 510 -27.49 -12.48 -19.66
CA GLU A 510 -26.48 -11.94 -20.56
C GLU A 510 -25.08 -12.39 -20.15
N HIS A 511 -24.74 -12.24 -18.86
CA HIS A 511 -23.43 -12.66 -18.38
C HIS A 511 -23.16 -14.15 -18.59
N LEU A 512 -24.18 -15.00 -18.40
CA LEU A 512 -24.07 -16.44 -18.65
C LEU A 512 -23.72 -16.73 -20.11
N ARG A 513 -24.38 -16.08 -21.07
CA ARG A 513 -24.07 -16.26 -22.50
C ARG A 513 -22.65 -15.81 -22.83
N LYS A 514 -22.18 -14.68 -22.28
CA LYS A 514 -20.80 -14.22 -22.44
C LYS A 514 -19.79 -15.24 -21.91
N VAL A 515 -20.05 -15.84 -20.74
CA VAL A 515 -19.20 -16.91 -20.19
C VAL A 515 -19.18 -18.13 -21.11
N LEU A 516 -20.34 -18.61 -21.55
CA LEU A 516 -20.45 -19.81 -22.39
C LEU A 516 -19.77 -19.62 -23.76
N ALA A 517 -19.92 -18.43 -24.36
CA ALA A 517 -19.32 -18.07 -25.64
C ALA A 517 -17.79 -17.97 -25.56
N MET A 518 -17.24 -17.56 -24.42
CA MET A 518 -15.80 -17.35 -24.23
C MET A 518 -15.09 -18.50 -23.48
N ASP A 519 -15.73 -19.66 -23.29
CA ASP A 519 -15.18 -20.75 -22.48
C ASP A 519 -14.20 -21.66 -23.24
N LYS A 520 -14.69 -22.71 -23.92
CA LYS A 520 -13.90 -23.61 -24.78
C LYS A 520 -14.70 -24.04 -26.01
N SER A 521 -15.25 -23.08 -26.76
CA SER A 521 -16.05 -23.33 -27.96
C SER A 521 -17.08 -24.46 -27.77
N ILE A 522 -18.06 -24.22 -26.89
CA ILE A 522 -19.09 -25.21 -26.56
C ILE A 522 -20.05 -25.39 -27.74
N ASN A 523 -20.04 -26.57 -28.35
CA ASN A 523 -21.05 -26.99 -29.32
C ASN A 523 -22.26 -27.60 -28.60
N THR A 524 -23.45 -27.02 -28.79
CA THR A 524 -24.69 -27.43 -28.09
C THR A 524 -25.53 -28.46 -28.86
N THR A 525 -25.03 -29.08 -29.94
CA THR A 525 -25.80 -30.07 -30.73
C THR A 525 -26.08 -31.39 -30.01
N GLY A 526 -25.29 -31.77 -28.99
CA GLY A 526 -25.46 -33.02 -28.24
C GLY A 526 -26.06 -32.83 -26.85
N ASP A 527 -27.10 -33.58 -26.51
CA ASP A 527 -27.80 -33.53 -25.20
C ASP A 527 -26.83 -33.70 -24.01
N GLY A 528 -25.82 -34.57 -24.14
CA GLY A 528 -24.84 -34.81 -23.08
C GLY A 528 -23.95 -33.59 -22.76
N VAL A 529 -23.68 -32.71 -23.74
CA VAL A 529 -22.92 -31.47 -23.50
C VAL A 529 -23.79 -30.46 -22.76
N VAL A 530 -25.05 -30.31 -23.19
CA VAL A 530 -26.02 -29.42 -22.53
C VAL A 530 -26.23 -29.83 -21.08
N GLU A 531 -26.42 -31.13 -20.82
CA GLU A 531 -26.58 -31.68 -19.46
C GLU A 531 -25.32 -31.44 -18.62
N TYR A 532 -24.14 -31.80 -19.12
CA TYR A 532 -22.88 -31.64 -18.41
C TYR A 532 -22.61 -30.20 -17.99
N VAL A 533 -22.74 -29.24 -18.92
CA VAL A 533 -22.49 -27.82 -18.63
C VAL A 533 -23.55 -27.27 -17.67
N SER A 534 -24.82 -27.64 -17.86
CA SER A 534 -25.91 -27.20 -16.98
C SER A 534 -25.69 -27.67 -15.53
N GLU A 535 -25.37 -28.96 -15.34
CA GLU A 535 -25.11 -29.53 -14.01
C GLU A 535 -23.85 -28.92 -13.37
N LYS A 536 -22.79 -28.67 -14.16
CA LYS A 536 -21.59 -27.98 -13.67
C LYS A 536 -21.92 -26.60 -13.10
N ILE A 537 -22.77 -25.82 -13.78
CA ILE A 537 -23.20 -24.50 -13.31
C ILE A 537 -24.09 -24.63 -12.06
N LYS A 538 -25.10 -25.51 -12.07
CA LYS A 538 -26.00 -25.71 -10.93
C LYS A 538 -25.25 -26.11 -9.66
N ASN A 539 -24.29 -27.02 -9.77
CA ASN A 539 -23.49 -27.51 -8.65
C ASN A 539 -22.53 -26.44 -8.09
N ASN A 540 -22.31 -25.34 -8.82
CA ASN A 540 -21.39 -24.27 -8.44
C ASN A 540 -22.05 -22.88 -8.44
N LYS A 541 -23.38 -22.79 -8.43
CA LYS A 541 -24.12 -21.55 -8.72
C LYS A 541 -23.76 -20.39 -7.80
N GLU A 542 -23.55 -20.63 -6.50
CA GLU A 542 -23.15 -19.59 -5.56
C GLU A 542 -21.73 -19.08 -5.84
N ALA A 543 -20.78 -19.99 -6.10
CA ALA A 543 -19.41 -19.62 -6.45
C ALA A 543 -19.36 -18.90 -7.81
N PHE A 544 -20.12 -19.36 -8.79
CA PHE A 544 -20.24 -18.70 -10.10
C PHE A 544 -20.71 -17.25 -9.95
N MET A 545 -21.80 -17.02 -9.20
CA MET A 545 -22.32 -15.69 -8.94
C MET A 545 -21.32 -14.78 -8.21
N LEU A 546 -20.61 -15.31 -7.20
CA LEU A 546 -19.59 -14.55 -6.46
C LEU A 546 -18.40 -14.15 -7.33
N GLY A 547 -17.84 -15.10 -8.11
CA GLY A 547 -16.70 -14.84 -8.98
C GLY A 547 -17.04 -13.82 -10.07
N LEU A 548 -18.21 -13.96 -10.69
CA LEU A 548 -18.70 -13.04 -11.70
C LEU A 548 -18.91 -11.63 -11.12
N THR A 549 -19.52 -11.54 -9.95
CA THR A 549 -19.72 -10.27 -9.23
C THR A 549 -18.38 -9.60 -8.92
N TYR A 550 -17.39 -10.35 -8.44
CA TYR A 550 -16.08 -9.82 -8.13
C TYR A 550 -15.38 -9.21 -9.35
N MET A 551 -15.38 -9.94 -10.47
CA MET A 551 -14.77 -9.45 -11.72
C MET A 551 -15.49 -8.19 -12.23
N ASN A 552 -16.82 -8.19 -12.21
CA ASN A 552 -17.62 -7.04 -12.63
C ASN A 552 -17.43 -5.81 -11.74
N ARG A 553 -17.14 -5.98 -10.43
CA ARG A 553 -16.91 -4.87 -9.51
C ARG A 553 -15.53 -4.23 -9.68
N TRP A 554 -14.49 -5.05 -9.83
CA TRP A 554 -13.09 -4.58 -9.66
C TRP A 554 -12.30 -4.45 -10.96
N TYR A 555 -12.77 -5.02 -12.07
CA TYR A 555 -12.08 -4.99 -13.38
C TYR A 555 -12.85 -4.23 -14.46
N ASP A 556 -13.81 -3.39 -14.04
CA ASP A 556 -14.49 -2.42 -14.90
C ASP A 556 -13.63 -1.15 -15.04
N ILE A 557 -12.64 -1.22 -15.92
CA ILE A 557 -11.58 -0.20 -16.05
C ILE A 557 -11.59 0.35 -17.48
N ASN A 558 -11.47 1.68 -17.61
CA ASN A 558 -11.37 2.34 -18.90
C ASN A 558 -9.90 2.65 -19.25
N TYR A 559 -9.59 2.45 -20.52
CA TYR A 559 -8.35 2.87 -21.16
C TYR A 559 -8.72 3.81 -22.30
N GLY A 560 -8.92 5.08 -21.95
CA GLY A 560 -9.42 6.09 -22.89
C GLY A 560 -10.89 5.80 -23.24
N LYS A 561 -11.18 5.55 -24.51
CA LYS A 561 -12.53 5.20 -24.98
C LYS A 561 -12.87 3.72 -24.81
N MET A 562 -11.87 2.86 -24.65
CA MET A 562 -12.07 1.42 -24.54
C MET A 562 -12.31 1.03 -23.10
N ASN A 563 -13.45 0.40 -22.82
CA ASN A 563 -13.70 -0.24 -21.54
C ASN A 563 -13.27 -1.72 -21.61
N THR A 564 -12.37 -2.14 -20.74
CA THR A 564 -11.81 -3.51 -20.77
C THR A 564 -12.54 -4.50 -19.87
N LYS A 565 -13.74 -4.17 -19.35
CA LYS A 565 -14.52 -5.05 -18.47
C LYS A 565 -14.77 -6.40 -19.10
N ASP A 566 -15.27 -6.42 -20.33
CA ASP A 566 -15.61 -7.66 -21.03
C ASP A 566 -14.34 -8.48 -21.33
N LEU A 567 -13.26 -7.81 -21.72
CA LEU A 567 -11.94 -8.44 -21.94
C LEU A 567 -11.38 -9.05 -20.65
N SER A 568 -11.47 -8.31 -19.55
CA SER A 568 -10.91 -8.72 -18.26
C SER A 568 -11.75 -9.81 -17.59
N THR A 569 -13.07 -9.80 -17.80
CA THR A 569 -14.01 -10.71 -17.13
C THR A 569 -14.26 -12.00 -17.90
N TYR A 570 -14.28 -11.96 -19.24
CA TYR A 570 -14.71 -13.10 -20.05
C TYR A 570 -13.61 -13.65 -20.97
N LYS A 571 -12.68 -12.84 -21.49
CA LYS A 571 -11.60 -13.30 -22.39
C LYS A 571 -10.30 -13.55 -21.62
N PHE A 572 -10.25 -14.63 -20.84
CA PHE A 572 -9.09 -14.94 -19.99
C PHE A 572 -7.83 -15.33 -20.75
N ASP A 573 -7.98 -15.79 -21.98
CA ASP A 573 -6.96 -16.19 -22.92
C ASP A 573 -6.42 -15.03 -23.79
N PHE A 574 -6.86 -13.78 -23.58
CA PHE A 574 -6.42 -12.60 -24.36
C PHE A 574 -4.90 -12.44 -24.48
N ASN A 575 -4.16 -12.89 -23.47
CA ASN A 575 -2.69 -12.87 -23.42
C ASN A 575 -2.05 -14.21 -23.86
N GLY A 576 -2.77 -15.03 -24.63
CA GLY A 576 -2.29 -16.28 -25.23
C GLY A 576 -2.46 -17.55 -24.39
N ASN A 577 -3.30 -17.53 -23.35
CA ASN A 577 -3.52 -18.68 -22.45
C ASN A 577 -4.74 -19.52 -22.86
N ASN A 578 -4.66 -20.13 -24.04
CA ASN A 578 -5.76 -20.86 -24.70
C ASN A 578 -6.20 -22.14 -23.96
N GLU A 579 -5.42 -22.59 -22.95
CA GLU A 579 -5.78 -23.74 -22.11
C GLU A 579 -6.83 -23.41 -21.05
N THR A 580 -7.03 -22.12 -20.74
CA THR A 580 -7.92 -21.67 -19.68
C THR A 580 -9.39 -21.80 -20.05
N SER A 581 -10.22 -22.28 -19.12
CA SER A 581 -11.68 -22.19 -19.18
C SER A 581 -12.16 -20.95 -18.41
N THR A 582 -12.99 -20.15 -19.07
CA THR A 582 -13.64 -18.97 -18.48
C THR A 582 -14.61 -19.35 -17.37
N LEU A 583 -15.44 -20.39 -17.58
CA LEU A 583 -16.36 -20.90 -16.57
C LEU A 583 -15.60 -21.39 -15.32
N ASP A 584 -14.56 -22.20 -15.50
CA ASP A 584 -13.77 -22.73 -14.40
C ASP A 584 -13.03 -21.64 -13.64
N THR A 585 -12.53 -20.62 -14.33
CA THR A 585 -11.85 -19.48 -13.70
C THR A 585 -12.81 -18.70 -12.81
N ILE A 586 -14.03 -18.41 -13.29
CA ILE A 586 -15.05 -17.69 -12.52
C ILE A 586 -15.48 -18.50 -11.29
N VAL A 587 -15.74 -19.80 -11.46
CA VAL A 587 -16.10 -20.69 -10.34
C VAL A 587 -14.96 -20.78 -9.32
N ALA A 588 -13.72 -20.93 -9.77
CA ALA A 588 -12.55 -20.99 -8.90
C ALA A 588 -12.31 -19.68 -8.12
N LEU A 589 -12.61 -18.54 -8.74
CA LEU A 589 -12.55 -17.23 -8.09
C LEU A 589 -13.57 -17.13 -6.96
N GLY A 590 -14.84 -17.45 -7.22
CA GLY A 590 -15.90 -17.41 -6.20
C GLY A 590 -15.72 -18.43 -5.08
N ASN A 591 -15.09 -19.56 -5.36
CA ASN A 591 -14.72 -20.58 -4.37
C ASN A 591 -13.45 -20.24 -3.56
N SER A 592 -12.83 -19.07 -3.77
CA SER A 592 -11.59 -18.70 -3.07
C SER A 592 -11.77 -18.37 -1.58
N GLY A 593 -13.01 -18.14 -1.15
CA GLY A 593 -13.38 -17.89 0.25
C GLY A 593 -13.38 -16.43 0.65
N LEU A 594 -13.94 -16.14 1.83
CA LEU A 594 -14.24 -14.80 2.31
C LEU A 594 -12.99 -13.90 2.31
N ASP A 595 -11.92 -14.32 2.99
CA ASP A 595 -10.74 -13.47 3.16
C ASP A 595 -10.03 -13.15 1.84
N ASN A 596 -10.12 -14.03 0.85
CA ASN A 596 -9.55 -13.81 -0.47
C ASN A 596 -10.41 -12.83 -1.29
N LEU A 597 -11.74 -12.96 -1.23
CA LEU A 597 -12.67 -12.08 -1.92
C LEU A 597 -12.89 -10.72 -1.23
N ARG A 598 -12.40 -10.54 0.01
CA ARG A 598 -12.45 -9.24 0.70
C ARG A 598 -11.84 -8.16 -0.19
N ALA A 599 -12.51 -7.01 -0.23
CA ALA A 599 -12.08 -5.88 -1.04
C ALA A 599 -10.67 -5.36 -0.69
N SER A 600 -10.25 -5.52 0.57
CA SER A 600 -8.91 -5.12 1.02
C SER A 600 -7.79 -6.06 0.56
N ASN A 601 -8.12 -7.19 -0.06
CA ASN A 601 -7.20 -8.23 -0.53
C ASN A 601 -7.16 -8.35 -2.07
N THR A 602 -7.57 -7.30 -2.80
CA THR A 602 -7.59 -7.31 -4.28
C THR A 602 -6.25 -7.68 -4.92
N VAL A 603 -5.15 -7.13 -4.39
CA VAL A 603 -3.78 -7.41 -4.88
C VAL A 603 -3.41 -8.88 -4.66
N GLY A 604 -3.65 -9.40 -3.46
CA GLY A 604 -3.35 -10.79 -3.13
C GLY A 604 -4.21 -11.78 -3.89
N LEU A 605 -5.51 -11.51 -4.07
CA LEU A 605 -6.38 -12.35 -4.88
C LEU A 605 -5.90 -12.40 -6.33
N TYR A 606 -5.54 -11.25 -6.92
CA TYR A 606 -5.00 -11.22 -8.28
C TYR A 606 -3.77 -12.14 -8.40
N ALA A 607 -2.76 -11.93 -7.56
CA ALA A 607 -1.51 -12.68 -7.60
C ALA A 607 -1.72 -14.21 -7.48
N ASN A 608 -2.73 -14.64 -6.73
CA ASN A 608 -2.98 -16.06 -6.47
C ASN A 608 -3.94 -16.73 -7.46
N LYS A 609 -4.95 -16.01 -7.96
CA LYS A 609 -6.00 -16.59 -8.81
C LYS A 609 -5.95 -16.13 -10.25
N LEU A 610 -5.54 -14.90 -10.50
CA LEU A 610 -5.65 -14.27 -11.82
C LEU A 610 -4.31 -14.13 -12.53
N ALA A 611 -3.19 -13.98 -11.81
CA ALA A 611 -1.88 -13.74 -12.41
C ALA A 611 -1.49 -14.80 -13.46
N SER A 612 -1.63 -16.09 -13.11
CA SER A 612 -1.32 -17.16 -14.06
C SER A 612 -2.35 -17.33 -15.18
N VAL A 613 -3.52 -16.75 -15.01
CA VAL A 613 -4.56 -16.79 -16.04
C VAL A 613 -4.30 -15.64 -17.02
N LYS A 614 -4.04 -14.45 -16.50
CA LYS A 614 -3.84 -13.20 -17.23
C LYS A 614 -2.40 -12.99 -17.72
N GLY A 615 -1.43 -13.78 -17.29
CA GLY A 615 -0.05 -13.71 -17.77
C GLY A 615 0.82 -12.62 -17.13
N GLU A 616 0.34 -11.93 -16.09
CA GLU A 616 1.06 -10.84 -15.42
C GLU A 616 1.18 -11.12 -13.92
N ASP A 617 2.30 -10.77 -13.30
CA ASP A 617 2.62 -11.24 -11.94
C ASP A 617 1.86 -10.49 -10.84
N SER A 618 1.52 -9.22 -11.07
CA SER A 618 0.75 -8.40 -10.15
C SER A 618 -0.37 -7.63 -10.84
N VAL A 619 -1.35 -7.17 -10.05
CA VAL A 619 -2.44 -6.34 -10.57
C VAL A 619 -1.95 -5.00 -11.12
N PHE A 620 -0.82 -4.49 -10.61
CA PHE A 620 -0.19 -3.29 -11.16
C PHE A 620 0.37 -3.59 -12.54
N ASP A 621 1.14 -4.66 -12.69
CA ASP A 621 1.71 -5.07 -13.99
C ASP A 621 0.60 -5.30 -15.02
N PHE A 622 -0.50 -5.94 -14.63
CA PHE A 622 -1.67 -6.13 -15.48
C PHE A 622 -2.28 -4.84 -16.00
N VAL A 623 -2.59 -3.88 -15.11
CA VAL A 623 -3.20 -2.63 -15.56
C VAL A 623 -2.20 -1.78 -16.35
N GLU A 624 -0.90 -1.87 -16.03
CA GLU A 624 0.15 -1.20 -16.80
C GLU A 624 0.31 -1.81 -18.20
N ALA A 625 0.23 -3.14 -18.34
CA ALA A 625 0.30 -3.85 -19.61
C ALA A 625 -0.84 -3.39 -20.52
N TYR A 626 -2.08 -3.36 -20.02
CA TYR A 626 -3.22 -2.84 -20.78
C TYR A 626 -3.07 -1.35 -21.11
N ARG A 627 -2.50 -0.55 -20.20
CA ARG A 627 -2.18 0.85 -20.50
C ARG A 627 -1.11 0.96 -21.61
N LYS A 628 -0.12 0.07 -21.69
CA LYS A 628 0.88 0.04 -22.80
C LYS A 628 0.22 -0.34 -24.10
N LEU A 629 -0.69 -1.30 -24.04
CA LEU A 629 -1.37 -1.83 -25.20
C LEU A 629 -2.32 -0.81 -25.82
N PHE A 630 -3.19 -0.19 -25.01
CA PHE A 630 -4.28 0.66 -25.50
C PHE A 630 -3.95 2.16 -25.48
N LEU A 631 -3.01 2.59 -24.64
CA LEU A 631 -2.61 3.99 -24.49
C LEU A 631 -1.07 4.14 -24.42
N PRO A 632 -0.32 3.69 -25.45
CA PRO A 632 1.14 3.67 -25.42
C PRO A 632 1.77 5.05 -25.23
N ASN A 633 1.06 6.11 -25.61
CA ASN A 633 1.52 7.50 -25.54
C ASN A 633 1.21 8.20 -24.21
N LYS A 634 0.64 7.50 -23.22
CA LYS A 634 0.35 8.04 -21.88
C LYS A 634 1.21 7.37 -20.83
N THR A 635 1.65 8.14 -19.85
CA THR A 635 2.23 7.59 -18.61
C THR A 635 1.16 6.89 -17.78
N ASN A 636 1.59 6.02 -16.84
CA ASN A 636 0.67 5.36 -15.91
C ASN A 636 -0.13 6.38 -15.08
N ASN A 637 0.52 7.45 -14.61
CA ASN A 637 -0.14 8.44 -13.77
C ASN A 637 -1.14 9.32 -14.54
N GLU A 638 -0.81 9.73 -15.77
CA GLU A 638 -1.76 10.48 -16.62
C GLU A 638 -3.03 9.68 -16.89
N TRP A 639 -2.88 8.41 -17.31
CA TRP A 639 -4.02 7.51 -17.49
C TRP A 639 -4.80 7.32 -16.19
N PHE A 640 -4.11 7.08 -15.08
CA PHE A 640 -4.77 6.86 -13.79
C PHE A 640 -5.65 8.04 -13.39
N LYS A 641 -5.15 9.28 -13.53
CA LYS A 641 -5.89 10.51 -13.22
C LYS A 641 -7.08 10.73 -14.15
N GLU A 642 -6.98 10.35 -15.41
CA GLU A 642 -8.09 10.46 -16.38
C GLU A 642 -9.15 9.38 -16.15
N ASN A 643 -8.75 8.17 -15.73
CA ASN A 643 -9.68 7.07 -15.49
C ASN A 643 -10.40 7.19 -14.14
N THR A 644 -9.67 7.48 -13.07
CA THR A 644 -10.27 7.57 -11.72
C THR A 644 -11.28 8.71 -11.63
N LYS A 645 -12.33 8.52 -10.82
CA LYS A 645 -13.28 9.59 -10.46
C LYS A 645 -12.87 10.36 -9.21
N ALA A 646 -11.77 10.01 -8.55
CA ALA A 646 -11.27 10.80 -7.42
C ALA A 646 -10.77 12.17 -7.91
N TYR A 647 -11.03 13.23 -7.13
CA TYR A 647 -10.46 14.53 -7.43
C TYR A 647 -9.00 14.58 -6.95
N ILE A 648 -8.06 14.56 -7.89
CA ILE A 648 -6.62 14.50 -7.61
C ILE A 648 -5.98 15.86 -7.84
N VAL A 649 -5.33 16.40 -6.80
CA VAL A 649 -4.49 17.59 -6.87
C VAL A 649 -3.04 17.22 -6.58
N GLU A 650 -2.20 17.25 -7.63
CA GLU A 650 -0.76 17.04 -7.54
C GLU A 650 -0.06 18.39 -7.55
N MET A 651 0.28 18.90 -6.38
CA MET A 651 0.78 20.26 -6.19
C MET A 651 2.30 20.29 -6.23
N LYS A 652 2.85 20.63 -7.41
CA LYS A 652 4.28 20.84 -7.63
C LYS A 652 4.80 22.05 -6.86
N SER A 653 6.05 21.97 -6.43
CA SER A 653 6.78 23.08 -5.82
C SER A 653 6.88 24.28 -6.78
N ASP A 654 6.96 25.48 -6.22
CA ASP A 654 7.30 26.69 -6.99
C ASP A 654 8.83 26.92 -7.05
N ILE A 655 9.64 26.15 -6.31
CA ILE A 655 11.10 26.18 -6.41
C ILE A 655 11.55 25.47 -7.69
N ALA A 656 12.31 26.16 -8.55
CA ALA A 656 12.69 25.66 -9.87
C ALA A 656 13.41 24.30 -9.84
N GLU A 657 14.42 24.13 -8.97
CA GLU A 657 15.16 22.86 -8.82
C GLU A 657 14.23 21.70 -8.42
N VAL A 658 13.33 21.95 -7.47
CA VAL A 658 12.39 20.93 -6.97
C VAL A 658 11.36 20.59 -8.04
N ARG A 659 10.84 21.61 -8.73
CA ARG A 659 9.90 21.42 -9.83
C ARG A 659 10.53 20.60 -10.95
N GLU A 660 11.76 20.87 -11.33
CA GLU A 660 12.49 20.09 -12.34
C GLU A 660 12.57 18.61 -11.95
N LYS A 661 12.93 18.29 -10.70
CA LYS A 661 12.93 16.92 -10.16
C LYS A 661 11.54 16.26 -10.22
N GLN A 662 10.47 17.02 -9.98
CA GLN A 662 9.09 16.53 -9.97
C GLN A 662 8.50 16.36 -11.38
N GLU A 663 8.97 17.14 -12.35
CA GLU A 663 8.53 17.09 -13.75
C GLU A 663 9.29 16.05 -14.58
N SER A 664 10.54 15.77 -14.21
CA SER A 664 11.38 14.75 -14.82
C SER A 664 11.83 13.73 -13.77
N PRO A 665 10.90 12.97 -13.16
CA PRO A 665 11.26 12.02 -12.11
C PRO A 665 12.20 10.94 -12.65
N THR A 666 13.16 10.56 -11.81
CA THR A 666 14.08 9.43 -12.03
C THR A 666 13.31 8.12 -12.24
N ALA A 667 13.97 7.10 -12.79
CA ALA A 667 13.32 5.80 -13.06
C ALA A 667 12.72 5.13 -11.82
N ASP A 668 13.29 5.38 -10.63
CA ASP A 668 12.77 4.93 -9.33
C ASP A 668 11.59 5.77 -8.82
N ARG A 669 11.20 6.82 -9.56
CA ARG A 669 10.06 7.73 -9.30
C ARG A 669 10.11 8.42 -7.94
N LYS A 670 11.30 8.51 -7.30
CA LYS A 670 11.48 9.08 -5.96
C LYS A 670 10.87 10.47 -5.80
N TYR A 671 11.02 11.33 -6.81
CA TYR A 671 10.56 12.71 -6.78
C TYR A 671 9.14 12.89 -7.35
N SER A 672 8.50 11.82 -7.84
CA SER A 672 7.18 11.93 -8.46
C SER A 672 6.13 12.36 -7.43
N LEU A 673 5.24 13.25 -7.88
CA LEU A 673 3.99 13.56 -7.17
C LEU A 673 2.83 12.69 -7.63
N GLY A 674 3.04 11.89 -8.68
CA GLY A 674 2.03 11.04 -9.27
C GLY A 674 1.39 10.13 -8.24
N VAL A 675 0.07 10.22 -8.08
CA VAL A 675 -0.65 9.35 -7.13
C VAL A 675 -0.41 7.89 -7.48
N TYR A 676 -0.46 7.53 -8.77
CA TYR A 676 -0.18 6.17 -9.24
C TYR A 676 1.25 5.73 -8.87
N ASP A 677 2.23 6.58 -9.19
CA ASP A 677 3.65 6.30 -8.93
C ASP A 677 3.89 6.02 -7.44
N ARG A 678 3.25 6.79 -6.56
CA ARG A 678 3.39 6.65 -5.11
C ARG A 678 2.70 5.41 -4.55
N ILE A 679 1.49 5.08 -5.01
CA ILE A 679 0.78 3.89 -4.51
C ILE A 679 1.32 2.58 -5.12
N SER A 680 1.99 2.67 -6.27
CA SER A 680 2.70 1.54 -6.91
C SER A 680 4.08 1.27 -6.29
N ALA A 681 4.64 2.24 -5.55
CA ALA A 681 5.98 2.13 -4.97
C ALA A 681 6.10 0.90 -4.02
N PRO A 682 7.24 0.19 -4.02
CA PRO A 682 7.45 -0.97 -3.15
C PRO A 682 7.27 -0.69 -1.66
N SER A 683 7.62 0.53 -1.21
CA SER A 683 7.48 0.97 0.19
C SER A 683 6.04 1.32 0.59
N TRP A 684 5.10 1.37 -0.35
CA TRP A 684 3.71 1.72 -0.04
C TRP A 684 2.96 0.54 0.58
N GLY A 685 2.50 0.70 1.81
CA GLY A 685 1.84 -0.36 2.58
C GLY A 685 0.36 -0.61 2.24
N HIS A 686 -0.27 0.23 1.40
CA HIS A 686 -1.72 0.15 1.11
C HIS A 686 -1.99 -0.03 -0.37
N LYS A 687 -1.39 -1.07 -0.96
CA LYS A 687 -1.52 -1.38 -2.39
C LYS A 687 -2.96 -1.73 -2.83
N SER A 688 -3.82 -2.12 -1.89
CA SER A 688 -5.25 -2.40 -2.14
C SER A 688 -6.07 -1.19 -2.60
N MET A 689 -5.50 0.03 -2.58
CA MET A 689 -6.14 1.25 -3.05
C MET A 689 -6.35 1.31 -4.57
N LEU A 690 -5.57 0.56 -5.36
CA LEU A 690 -5.56 0.68 -6.82
C LEU A 690 -6.95 0.44 -7.44
N LEU A 691 -7.52 -0.75 -7.27
CA LEU A 691 -8.79 -1.10 -7.91
C LEU A 691 -9.97 -0.25 -7.42
N PRO A 692 -10.14 0.03 -6.10
CA PRO A 692 -11.15 0.98 -5.64
C PRO A 692 -11.06 2.35 -6.30
N LEU A 693 -9.85 2.91 -6.48
CA LEU A 693 -9.68 4.21 -7.17
C LEU A 693 -9.99 4.13 -8.66
N LEU A 694 -9.62 3.05 -9.34
CA LEU A 694 -9.90 2.86 -10.77
C LEU A 694 -11.39 2.63 -11.06
N THR A 695 -12.17 2.21 -10.07
CA THR A 695 -13.57 1.77 -10.20
C THR A 695 -14.55 2.59 -9.37
N LEU A 696 -14.16 3.81 -8.97
CA LEU A 696 -15.07 4.74 -8.32
C LEU A 696 -16.27 5.05 -9.24
N PRO A 697 -17.53 4.87 -8.79
CA PRO A 697 -18.69 5.18 -9.62
C PRO A 697 -18.91 6.68 -9.75
N GLU A 698 -18.46 7.47 -8.77
CA GLU A 698 -18.61 8.92 -8.72
C GLU A 698 -17.44 9.57 -7.96
N GLU A 699 -17.34 10.90 -8.08
CA GLU A 699 -16.37 11.70 -7.32
C GLU A 699 -16.83 11.88 -5.87
N SER A 700 -16.44 10.94 -5.00
CA SER A 700 -16.72 10.95 -3.55
C SER A 700 -15.47 11.07 -2.68
N VAL A 701 -14.28 11.01 -3.29
CA VAL A 701 -12.98 11.03 -2.62
C VAL A 701 -12.09 12.09 -3.28
N TYR A 702 -11.33 12.83 -2.47
CA TYR A 702 -10.26 13.69 -2.95
C TYR A 702 -8.90 13.14 -2.52
N ILE A 703 -7.88 13.45 -3.32
CA ILE A 703 -6.49 13.12 -3.05
C ILE A 703 -5.64 14.37 -3.28
N SER A 704 -4.83 14.74 -2.30
CA SER A 704 -3.85 15.82 -2.43
C SER A 704 -2.44 15.26 -2.28
N SER A 705 -1.61 15.42 -3.31
CA SER A 705 -0.22 14.97 -3.35
C SER A 705 0.71 16.17 -3.43
N ASN A 706 1.70 16.24 -2.54
CA ASN A 706 2.78 17.23 -2.56
C ASN A 706 4.12 16.56 -2.27
N MET A 707 5.23 17.29 -2.17
CA MET A 707 6.56 16.66 -2.07
C MET A 707 6.73 15.62 -0.96
N SER A 708 6.05 15.76 0.18
CA SER A 708 6.23 14.90 1.36
C SER A 708 4.98 14.12 1.78
N THR A 709 3.80 14.46 1.29
CA THR A 709 2.54 13.85 1.75
C THR A 709 1.62 13.42 0.62
N LEU A 710 0.81 12.40 0.93
CA LEU A 710 -0.32 11.95 0.13
C LEU A 710 -1.56 11.88 1.04
N ALA A 711 -2.46 12.85 0.88
CA ALA A 711 -3.66 12.99 1.68
C ALA A 711 -4.87 12.40 0.98
N PHE A 712 -5.73 11.71 1.71
CA PHE A 712 -6.99 11.13 1.24
C PHE A 712 -8.14 11.61 2.13
N GLY A 713 -9.26 12.02 1.53
CA GLY A 713 -10.43 12.46 2.30
C GLY A 713 -11.76 12.27 1.59
N SER A 714 -12.83 12.32 2.38
CA SER A 714 -14.23 12.16 1.97
C SER A 714 -14.87 13.50 1.64
N TYR A 715 -15.77 13.53 0.64
CA TYR A 715 -16.60 14.70 0.35
C TYR A 715 -17.66 14.92 1.42
N GLU A 716 -18.21 13.83 1.97
CA GLU A 716 -19.23 13.83 3.01
C GLU A 716 -18.73 14.41 4.35
N ARG A 717 -17.42 14.50 4.56
CA ARG A 717 -16.79 15.26 5.66
C ARG A 717 -17.09 16.77 5.59
N TYR A 718 -17.33 17.29 4.38
CA TYR A 718 -17.54 18.72 4.08
C TYR A 718 -18.95 19.01 3.55
N ARG A 719 -19.91 18.13 3.82
CA ARG A 719 -21.34 18.33 3.51
C ARG A 719 -21.96 19.38 4.44
N ASP A 720 -21.48 20.61 4.31
CA ASP A 720 -21.86 21.74 5.14
C ASP A 720 -23.23 22.30 4.73
N SER A 721 -23.85 23.05 5.65
CA SER A 721 -25.00 23.90 5.32
C SER A 721 -24.47 25.26 4.88
N VAL A 722 -24.77 25.67 3.65
CA VAL A 722 -24.44 26.97 3.09
C VAL A 722 -25.75 27.66 2.75
N ASP A 723 -25.97 28.86 3.28
CA ASP A 723 -27.21 29.64 3.12
C ASP A 723 -28.49 28.86 3.46
N GLY A 724 -28.40 27.98 4.48
CA GLY A 724 -29.52 27.16 4.94
C GLY A 724 -29.76 25.88 4.14
N VAL A 725 -28.95 25.61 3.11
CA VAL A 725 -29.06 24.41 2.25
C VAL A 725 -27.88 23.47 2.51
N ILE A 726 -28.18 22.19 2.76
CA ILE A 726 -27.14 21.15 2.90
C ILE A 726 -26.58 20.85 1.51
N LEU A 727 -25.27 21.02 1.34
CA LEU A 727 -24.61 20.78 0.08
C LEU A 727 -24.75 19.32 -0.36
N SER A 728 -25.03 19.09 -1.64
CA SER A 728 -25.09 17.75 -2.26
C SER A 728 -24.74 17.85 -3.74
N GLY A 729 -24.54 16.71 -4.41
CA GLY A 729 -24.26 16.65 -5.85
C GLY A 729 -23.10 17.57 -6.27
N ASP A 730 -23.29 18.31 -7.36
CA ASP A 730 -22.27 19.21 -7.92
C ASP A 730 -21.91 20.40 -7.02
N ALA A 731 -22.85 20.87 -6.19
CA ALA A 731 -22.59 21.97 -5.25
C ALA A 731 -21.59 21.55 -4.17
N LEU A 732 -21.78 20.34 -3.60
CA LEU A 732 -20.81 19.74 -2.69
C LEU A 732 -19.46 19.53 -3.39
N ARG A 733 -19.49 19.01 -4.62
CA ARG A 733 -18.24 18.74 -5.36
C ARG A 733 -17.42 20.00 -5.60
N THR A 734 -18.06 21.05 -6.09
CA THR A 734 -17.41 22.35 -6.34
C THR A 734 -16.85 22.95 -5.05
N TYR A 735 -17.62 22.86 -3.95
CA TYR A 735 -17.19 23.35 -2.65
C TYR A 735 -15.92 22.61 -2.15
N VAL A 736 -15.91 21.29 -2.24
CA VAL A 736 -14.76 20.47 -1.82
C VAL A 736 -13.54 20.71 -2.72
N ARG A 737 -13.69 20.72 -4.05
CA ARG A 737 -12.57 20.97 -4.99
C ARG A 737 -11.84 22.27 -4.68
N ASN A 738 -12.57 23.37 -4.48
CA ASN A 738 -12.00 24.66 -4.13
C ASN A 738 -11.19 24.60 -2.82
N ARG A 739 -11.75 23.94 -1.80
CA ARG A 739 -11.08 23.73 -0.51
C ARG A 739 -9.80 22.89 -0.65
N VAL A 740 -9.83 21.82 -1.45
CA VAL A 740 -8.66 20.98 -1.76
C VAL A 740 -7.58 21.81 -2.46
N ASP A 741 -7.93 22.62 -3.46
CA ASP A 741 -6.97 23.45 -4.19
C ASP A 741 -6.28 24.47 -3.28
N ILE A 742 -7.04 25.11 -2.39
CA ILE A 742 -6.50 26.06 -1.41
C ILE A 742 -5.58 25.34 -0.43
N ALA A 743 -6.01 24.22 0.15
CA ALA A 743 -5.23 23.47 1.13
C ALA A 743 -3.94 22.93 0.50
N ALA A 744 -4.02 22.36 -0.71
CA ALA A 744 -2.87 21.83 -1.44
C ALA A 744 -1.81 22.91 -1.70
N LYS A 745 -2.22 24.12 -2.12
CA LYS A 745 -1.30 25.26 -2.30
C LYS A 745 -0.63 25.64 -0.98
N ARG A 746 -1.38 25.72 0.12
CA ARG A 746 -0.82 26.03 1.44
C ARG A 746 0.16 24.96 1.93
N HIS A 747 -0.16 23.69 1.74
CA HIS A 747 0.74 22.59 2.12
C HIS A 747 2.02 22.60 1.29
N ARG A 748 1.95 22.90 0.00
CA ARG A 748 3.13 23.13 -0.84
C ARG A 748 3.95 24.31 -0.33
N ASP A 749 3.33 25.46 -0.10
CA ASP A 749 4.01 26.67 0.38
C ASP A 749 4.78 26.41 1.69
N HIS A 750 4.19 25.65 2.62
CA HIS A 750 4.87 25.21 3.84
C HIS A 750 6.14 24.41 3.55
N TYR A 751 6.07 23.45 2.63
CA TYR A 751 7.22 22.62 2.29
C TYR A 751 8.28 23.34 1.47
N ASP A 752 7.91 24.29 0.61
CA ASP A 752 8.87 25.11 -0.12
C ASP A 752 9.71 25.96 0.87
N ILE A 753 9.06 26.52 1.91
CA ILE A 753 9.77 27.22 2.99
C ILE A 753 10.74 26.27 3.70
N TRP A 754 10.27 25.10 4.13
CA TRP A 754 11.16 24.12 4.79
C TRP A 754 12.29 23.66 3.89
N TYR A 755 12.03 23.45 2.59
CA TYR A 755 13.06 23.07 1.65
C TYR A 755 14.18 24.11 1.62
N ASN A 756 13.86 25.40 1.56
CA ASN A 756 14.85 26.48 1.55
C ASN A 756 15.70 26.55 2.83
N LEU A 757 15.16 26.13 3.97
CA LEU A 757 15.83 26.20 5.28
C LEU A 757 16.72 25.00 5.59
N LEU A 758 16.58 23.87 4.90
CA LEU A 758 17.26 22.63 5.27
C LEU A 758 18.59 22.42 4.54
N ASP A 759 19.48 21.66 5.19
CA ASP A 759 20.68 21.12 4.55
C ASP A 759 20.35 20.17 3.38
N SER A 760 21.34 19.93 2.52
CA SER A 760 21.16 19.10 1.32
C SER A 760 20.69 17.67 1.64
N ALA A 761 21.17 17.07 2.73
CA ALA A 761 20.80 15.71 3.10
C ALA A 761 19.34 15.61 3.57
N SER A 762 18.83 16.64 4.25
CA SER A 762 17.46 16.66 4.79
C SER A 762 16.45 17.18 3.78
N LYS A 763 16.85 18.06 2.86
CA LYS A 763 16.09 18.37 1.63
C LYS A 763 15.67 17.10 0.90
N GLU A 764 16.61 16.16 0.73
CA GLU A 764 16.35 14.90 0.03
C GLU A 764 15.38 13.97 0.79
N LYS A 765 15.27 14.10 2.12
CA LYS A 765 14.33 13.33 2.95
C LYS A 765 12.89 13.86 2.88
N LEU A 766 12.68 15.09 2.38
CA LEU A 766 11.33 15.63 2.17
C LEU A 766 10.57 14.90 1.05
N PHE A 767 11.27 14.26 0.12
CA PHE A 767 10.65 13.48 -0.96
C PHE A 767 10.22 12.10 -0.47
N ARG A 768 9.08 12.09 0.22
CA ARG A 768 8.47 10.89 0.81
C ARG A 768 6.94 10.93 0.66
N SER A 769 6.29 9.83 1.03
CA SER A 769 4.83 9.69 0.92
C SER A 769 4.20 9.46 2.28
N VAL A 770 4.29 10.44 3.18
CA VAL A 770 3.58 10.38 4.47
C VAL A 770 2.08 10.45 4.21
N ILE A 771 1.36 9.48 4.73
CA ILE A 771 -0.07 9.36 4.49
C ILE A 771 -0.82 10.31 5.44
N VAL A 772 -1.80 11.03 4.91
CA VAL A 772 -2.72 11.84 5.72
C VAL A 772 -4.15 11.39 5.46
N TYR A 773 -4.82 10.91 6.50
CA TYR A 773 -6.23 10.56 6.44
C TYR A 773 -7.08 11.69 7.02
N ASP A 774 -7.89 12.32 6.18
CA ASP A 774 -8.95 13.21 6.63
C ASP A 774 -10.18 12.38 7.03
N GLY A 775 -10.41 12.28 8.34
CA GLY A 775 -11.05 11.14 8.98
C GLY A 775 -12.52 10.85 8.71
N PHE A 776 -13.09 10.04 9.60
CA PHE A 776 -14.40 9.41 9.40
C PHE A 776 -15.56 10.14 10.07
N ASN A 777 -15.34 11.36 10.56
CA ASN A 777 -16.39 12.19 11.17
C ASN A 777 -17.22 12.88 10.07
N VAL A 778 -18.04 12.10 9.36
CA VAL A 778 -18.77 12.51 8.16
C VAL A 778 -20.17 13.03 8.48
N LYS A 779 -20.84 13.59 7.47
CA LYS A 779 -22.23 14.05 7.55
C LYS A 779 -23.12 13.29 6.57
N ASP A 780 -24.24 12.78 7.08
CA ASP A 780 -25.28 12.17 6.23
C ASP A 780 -26.07 13.22 5.41
N GLU A 781 -27.02 12.76 4.61
CA GLU A 781 -27.87 13.61 3.77
C GLU A 781 -28.72 14.62 4.55
N THR A 782 -28.98 14.37 5.84
CA THR A 782 -29.71 15.29 6.73
C THR A 782 -28.78 16.30 7.42
N GLY A 783 -27.47 16.21 7.16
CA GLY A 783 -26.44 17.05 7.76
C GLY A 783 -26.01 16.59 9.16
N ARG A 784 -26.52 15.45 9.64
CA ARG A 784 -26.14 14.90 10.93
C ARG A 784 -24.71 14.39 10.88
N THR A 785 -23.89 14.86 11.83
CA THR A 785 -22.48 14.50 11.96
C THR A 785 -22.31 13.26 12.85
N TYR A 786 -21.48 12.30 12.43
CA TYR A 786 -21.14 11.12 13.23
C TYR A 786 -19.85 10.44 12.73
N TRP A 787 -19.28 9.55 13.54
CA TRP A 787 -18.10 8.75 13.16
C TRP A 787 -18.49 7.51 12.37
N ALA A 788 -18.24 7.51 11.06
CA ALA A 788 -18.52 6.38 10.19
C ALA A 788 -17.59 5.19 10.48
N ARG A 789 -18.18 4.00 10.50
CA ARG A 789 -17.45 2.73 10.47
C ARG A 789 -17.25 2.31 9.02
N LEU A 790 -16.30 1.42 8.75
CA LEU A 790 -16.11 0.89 7.39
C LEU A 790 -17.37 0.20 6.84
N THR A 791 -18.21 -0.37 7.71
CA THR A 791 -19.48 -1.01 7.33
C THR A 791 -20.59 -0.01 7.01
N ASP A 792 -20.37 1.30 7.12
CA ASP A 792 -21.40 2.30 6.86
C ASP A 792 -21.54 2.62 5.37
N LYS A 793 -22.27 1.73 4.69
CA LYS A 793 -22.46 1.77 3.23
C LYS A 793 -23.36 2.90 2.74
N ASN A 794 -23.93 3.73 3.64
CA ASN A 794 -24.72 4.91 3.25
C ASN A 794 -23.83 6.11 2.90
N ILE A 795 -22.55 6.07 3.24
CA ILE A 795 -21.58 7.11 2.90
C ILE A 795 -20.80 6.63 1.67
N GLY A 796 -20.92 7.35 0.55
CA GLY A 796 -20.35 6.95 -0.75
C GLY A 796 -18.84 6.74 -0.68
N SER A 797 -18.10 7.65 -0.05
CA SER A 797 -16.65 7.49 0.13
C SER A 797 -16.26 6.26 0.96
N ILE A 798 -17.12 5.85 1.91
CA ILE A 798 -16.89 4.65 2.72
C ILE A 798 -17.17 3.40 1.90
N LYS A 799 -18.35 3.33 1.26
CA LYS A 799 -18.77 2.19 0.46
C LYS A 799 -17.81 1.90 -0.70
N GLU A 800 -17.36 2.95 -1.39
CA GLU A 800 -16.65 2.80 -2.67
C GLU A 800 -15.13 2.89 -2.56
N PHE A 801 -14.58 3.43 -1.45
CA PHE A 801 -13.13 3.56 -1.26
C PHE A 801 -12.63 3.14 0.13
N PHE A 802 -12.95 3.88 1.19
CA PHE A 802 -12.31 3.64 2.50
C PHE A 802 -12.63 2.26 3.10
N GLY A 803 -13.88 1.81 2.93
CA GLY A 803 -14.33 0.46 3.26
C GLY A 803 -13.56 -0.60 2.50
N PRO A 804 -13.59 -0.58 1.15
CA PRO A 804 -12.79 -1.47 0.31
C PRO A 804 -11.29 -1.50 0.63
N VAL A 805 -10.67 -0.35 0.89
CA VAL A 805 -9.25 -0.27 1.27
C VAL A 805 -8.99 -0.94 2.62
N GLY A 806 -9.97 -0.92 3.52
CA GLY A 806 -9.90 -1.58 4.83
C GLY A 806 -9.12 -0.80 5.89
N LYS A 807 -8.68 0.43 5.60
CA LYS A 807 -7.94 1.26 6.53
C LYS A 807 -8.88 2.19 7.29
N TRP A 808 -8.89 2.05 8.62
CA TRP A 808 -9.73 2.82 9.53
C TRP A 808 -9.04 2.99 10.88
N TYR A 809 -9.43 4.00 11.65
CA TYR A 809 -8.95 4.23 13.01
C TYR A 809 -10.10 4.64 13.93
N GLU A 810 -9.94 4.33 15.21
CA GLU A 810 -10.94 4.61 16.22
C GLU A 810 -11.09 6.10 16.49
N TYR A 811 -12.31 6.51 16.85
CA TYR A 811 -12.59 7.86 17.29
C TYR A 811 -11.88 8.14 18.61
N ASN A 812 -10.99 9.13 18.60
CA ASN A 812 -10.36 9.66 19.81
C ASN A 812 -10.97 11.02 20.16
N SER A 813 -11.88 11.04 21.13
CA SER A 813 -12.58 12.26 21.56
C SER A 813 -11.67 13.35 22.14
N SER A 814 -10.43 13.00 22.49
CA SER A 814 -9.46 13.93 23.08
C SER A 814 -8.48 14.50 22.06
N ALA A 815 -8.58 14.13 20.79
CA ALA A 815 -7.65 14.54 19.74
C ALA A 815 -8.38 15.31 18.62
N GLY A 816 -7.80 16.44 18.21
CA GLY A 816 -8.18 17.15 16.99
C GLY A 816 -7.64 16.42 15.74
N ALA A 817 -6.34 16.16 15.76
CA ALA A 817 -5.60 15.26 14.89
C ALA A 817 -4.48 14.58 15.70
N TYR A 818 -3.82 13.56 15.15
CA TYR A 818 -2.60 13.00 15.71
C TYR A 818 -1.74 12.30 14.65
N ALA A 819 -0.44 12.24 14.90
CA ALA A 819 0.55 11.58 14.05
C ALA A 819 1.37 10.53 14.80
N ASN A 820 1.82 9.50 14.08
CA ASN A 820 2.62 8.41 14.65
C ASN A 820 4.05 8.31 14.08
N GLY A 821 4.50 9.33 13.34
CA GLY A 821 5.81 9.36 12.69
C GLY A 821 5.80 8.89 11.23
N SER A 822 4.72 8.25 10.77
CA SER A 822 4.59 7.73 9.39
C SER A 822 3.23 7.97 8.75
N LEU A 823 2.25 8.36 9.55
CA LEU A 823 0.84 8.52 9.19
C LEU A 823 0.23 9.59 10.10
N THR A 824 -0.64 10.41 9.53
CA THR A 824 -1.44 11.41 10.24
C THR A 824 -2.92 11.11 10.10
N HIS A 825 -3.64 11.31 11.21
CA HIS A 825 -5.08 11.10 11.33
C HIS A 825 -5.77 12.39 11.77
N PHE A 826 -6.70 12.90 10.97
CA PHE A 826 -7.56 14.02 11.37
C PHE A 826 -8.85 13.48 11.98
N VAL A 827 -9.15 13.81 13.23
CA VAL A 827 -10.29 13.24 13.97
C VAL A 827 -11.45 14.24 13.99
N LEU A 828 -11.29 15.33 14.75
CA LEU A 828 -12.28 16.39 14.88
C LEU A 828 -11.98 17.56 13.96
N ASP A 829 -10.71 17.91 13.82
CA ASP A 829 -10.27 18.94 12.88
C ASP A 829 -10.48 18.46 11.45
N ARG A 830 -10.76 19.40 10.54
CA ARG A 830 -11.01 19.11 9.12
C ARG A 830 -9.83 19.60 8.30
N LEU A 831 -9.13 18.70 7.62
CA LEU A 831 -7.88 19.01 6.90
C LEU A 831 -7.98 20.25 6.00
N LEU A 832 -9.10 20.40 5.28
CA LEU A 832 -9.27 21.44 4.27
C LEU A 832 -9.73 22.80 4.83
N ASP A 833 -10.06 22.89 6.13
CA ASP A 833 -10.36 24.16 6.76
C ASP A 833 -9.08 24.97 7.01
N ALA A 834 -9.22 26.30 7.19
CA ALA A 834 -8.07 27.15 7.52
C ALA A 834 -7.32 26.64 8.76
N TYR A 835 -8.02 26.52 9.89
CA TYR A 835 -7.43 25.97 11.12
C TYR A 835 -6.86 24.56 10.90
N GLY A 836 -7.55 23.70 10.14
CA GLY A 836 -7.08 22.36 9.79
C GLY A 836 -5.76 22.33 9.02
N THR A 837 -5.50 23.32 8.16
CA THR A 837 -4.19 23.47 7.50
C THR A 837 -3.09 23.86 8.50
N SER A 838 -3.39 24.67 9.53
CA SER A 838 -2.43 24.94 10.62
C SER A 838 -2.16 23.67 11.44
N VAL A 839 -3.21 22.90 11.78
CA VAL A 839 -3.09 21.58 12.41
C VAL A 839 -2.30 20.60 11.54
N TYR A 840 -2.44 20.64 10.22
CA TYR A 840 -1.59 19.85 9.32
C TYR A 840 -0.10 20.15 9.56
N THR A 841 0.30 21.42 9.68
CA THR A 841 1.70 21.75 9.97
C THR A 841 2.14 21.26 11.35
N HIS A 842 1.23 21.28 12.34
CA HIS A 842 1.46 20.70 13.66
C HIS A 842 1.81 19.21 13.57
N GLU A 843 0.97 18.43 12.89
CA GLU A 843 1.18 17.00 12.70
C GLU A 843 2.41 16.70 11.82
N MET A 844 2.73 17.57 10.87
CA MET A 844 3.94 17.44 10.07
C MET A 844 5.20 17.69 10.89
N VAL A 845 5.17 18.55 11.93
CA VAL A 845 6.27 18.65 12.90
C VAL A 845 6.46 17.31 13.61
N HIS A 846 5.39 16.69 14.12
CA HIS A 846 5.47 15.37 14.76
C HIS A 846 6.08 14.30 13.86
N ASN A 847 5.78 14.32 12.56
CA ASN A 847 6.32 13.38 11.57
C ASN A 847 7.72 13.73 11.06
N SER A 848 8.20 14.96 11.24
CA SER A 848 9.37 15.47 10.51
C SER A 848 10.47 16.01 11.42
N ASP A 849 10.18 16.34 12.68
CA ASP A 849 11.11 17.11 13.51
C ASP A 849 12.47 16.43 13.67
N SER A 850 12.49 15.18 14.10
CA SER A 850 13.71 14.49 14.50
C SER A 850 14.59 14.14 13.31
N ALA A 851 13.99 13.76 12.18
CA ALA A 851 14.70 13.23 11.02
C ALA A 851 14.97 14.28 9.93
N ILE A 852 14.16 15.35 9.88
CA ILE A 852 14.14 16.34 8.80
C ILE A 852 14.30 17.75 9.36
N TYR A 853 13.36 18.28 10.16
CA TYR A 853 13.43 19.68 10.63
C TYR A 853 14.54 19.93 11.66
N PHE A 854 15.16 18.88 12.21
CA PHE A 854 16.37 18.96 13.01
C PHE A 854 17.57 18.29 12.32
N GLU A 855 17.47 18.07 11.02
CA GLU A 855 18.53 17.55 10.16
C GLU A 855 19.09 16.19 10.60
N GLY A 856 18.25 15.37 11.24
CA GLY A 856 18.62 14.04 11.75
C GLY A 856 19.29 14.05 13.13
N ASN A 857 19.46 15.21 13.75
CA ASN A 857 20.02 15.32 15.10
C ASN A 857 19.06 14.80 16.19
N GLY A 858 17.77 14.68 15.89
CA GLY A 858 16.75 14.28 16.87
C GLY A 858 16.37 15.39 17.84
N ARG A 859 15.28 15.18 18.58
CA ARG A 859 14.83 16.08 19.65
C ARG A 859 15.85 16.14 20.79
N ARG A 860 16.02 17.32 21.38
CA ARG A 860 16.82 17.49 22.60
C ARG A 860 16.20 16.74 23.78
N GLU A 861 17.02 15.99 24.53
CA GLU A 861 16.55 15.09 25.58
C GLU A 861 15.71 15.81 26.64
N GLY A 862 14.67 15.11 27.07
CA GLY A 862 13.69 15.56 28.03
C GLY A 862 12.54 16.34 27.39
N LEU A 863 12.68 16.97 26.23
CA LEU A 863 11.60 17.78 25.64
C LEU A 863 10.66 16.88 24.84
N GLY A 864 9.35 17.00 25.09
CA GLY A 864 8.33 16.21 24.41
C GLY A 864 7.96 16.77 23.03
N ALA A 865 7.19 15.99 22.28
CA ALA A 865 6.81 16.29 20.90
C ALA A 865 5.95 17.57 20.75
N GLU A 866 4.95 17.74 21.61
CA GLU A 866 3.99 18.87 21.58
C GLU A 866 4.67 20.22 21.77
N LEU A 867 5.80 20.23 22.48
CA LEU A 867 6.58 21.44 22.67
C LEU A 867 7.12 22.00 21.34
N TYR A 868 7.52 21.12 20.42
CA TYR A 868 8.08 21.53 19.14
C TYR A 868 7.02 21.93 18.12
N ALA A 869 5.80 21.41 18.27
CA ALA A 869 4.70 21.71 17.38
C ALA A 869 4.02 23.05 17.76
N LEU A 870 3.02 23.04 18.67
CA LEU A 870 2.30 24.27 19.00
C LEU A 870 3.21 25.30 19.68
N GLY A 871 3.19 26.52 19.15
CA GLY A 871 3.94 27.65 19.68
C GLY A 871 5.43 27.68 19.28
N LEU A 872 5.90 26.75 18.45
CA LEU A 872 7.26 26.75 17.92
C LEU A 872 7.30 26.58 16.39
N LEU A 873 7.01 25.39 15.86
CA LEU A 873 7.12 25.09 14.42
C LEU A 873 5.79 24.93 13.69
N GLN A 874 4.67 24.85 14.41
CA GLN A 874 3.34 24.96 13.82
C GLN A 874 3.15 26.37 13.26
N SER A 875 2.58 26.47 12.05
CA SER A 875 2.17 27.76 11.51
C SER A 875 1.13 28.42 12.41
N VAL A 876 1.15 29.74 12.54
CA VAL A 876 0.01 30.49 13.11
C VAL A 876 -1.30 30.07 12.44
N ASP A 877 -2.41 30.22 13.17
CA ASP A 877 -3.76 29.89 12.73
C ASP A 877 -4.39 30.99 11.85
N SER A 878 -3.83 32.20 11.89
CA SER A 878 -4.16 33.33 11.02
C SER A 878 -3.02 34.34 10.98
N VAL A 879 -2.99 35.22 9.97
CA VAL A 879 -2.01 36.33 9.90
C VAL A 879 -2.19 37.39 11.00
N ASN A 880 -3.31 37.36 11.72
CA ASN A 880 -3.65 38.29 12.79
C ASN A 880 -3.35 37.68 14.18
N SER A 881 -2.74 36.50 14.25
CA SER A 881 -2.46 35.83 15.52
C SER A 881 -1.55 36.67 16.43
N HIS A 882 -1.80 36.66 17.75
CA HIS A 882 -1.02 37.45 18.71
C HIS A 882 0.14 36.66 19.33
N ILE A 883 0.38 35.44 18.83
CA ILE A 883 1.41 34.53 19.32
C ILE A 883 2.70 34.71 18.51
N LEU A 884 3.83 34.56 19.17
CA LEU A 884 5.12 34.49 18.50
C LEU A 884 5.26 33.11 17.86
N ALA A 885 4.99 33.06 16.56
CA ALA A 885 5.20 31.90 15.69
C ALA A 885 5.38 32.35 14.24
N LEU A 886 5.81 31.40 13.39
CA LEU A 886 5.97 31.64 11.97
C LEU A 886 4.63 31.47 11.25
N ASN A 887 4.38 32.30 10.25
CA ASN A 887 3.32 32.05 9.27
C ASN A 887 3.94 31.26 8.11
N THR A 888 3.52 30.03 7.87
CA THR A 888 4.03 29.25 6.72
C THR A 888 2.93 28.87 5.74
N LEU A 889 1.74 29.46 5.86
CA LEU A 889 0.54 29.03 5.14
C LEU A 889 -0.22 30.18 4.49
N TYR A 890 -0.48 31.23 5.25
CA TYR A 890 -1.49 32.21 4.88
C TYR A 890 -0.90 33.37 4.10
N LYS A 891 -1.52 33.68 2.97
CA LYS A 891 -1.31 34.93 2.26
C LYS A 891 -2.39 35.93 2.66
N ALA A 892 -2.03 37.19 2.78
CA ALA A 892 -2.94 38.28 3.13
C ALA A 892 -2.61 39.54 2.35
N GLU A 893 -3.49 40.54 2.42
CA GLU A 893 -3.21 41.86 1.87
C GLU A 893 -2.02 42.49 2.58
N LYS A 894 -1.07 43.02 1.79
CA LYS A 894 0.18 43.60 2.30
C LYS A 894 -0.06 44.72 3.32
N ASP A 895 -1.12 45.50 3.11
CA ASP A 895 -1.43 46.68 3.91
C ASP A 895 -2.54 46.49 4.97
N ASP A 896 -2.96 45.25 5.24
CA ASP A 896 -3.98 44.96 6.28
C ASP A 896 -3.55 45.52 7.65
N LEU A 897 -4.39 46.36 8.26
CA LEU A 897 -4.16 47.03 9.54
C LEU A 897 -4.25 46.10 10.76
N ASN A 898 -4.61 44.83 10.56
CA ASN A 898 -4.76 43.85 11.63
C ASN A 898 -3.70 42.74 11.61
N ARG A 899 -2.92 42.62 10.52
CA ARG A 899 -1.90 41.56 10.39
C ARG A 899 -0.72 41.77 11.32
N LEU A 900 -0.20 40.67 11.86
CA LEU A 900 0.96 40.62 12.76
C LEU A 900 2.03 39.66 12.27
N HIS A 901 1.75 38.93 11.20
CA HIS A 901 2.70 38.08 10.51
C HIS A 901 2.90 38.53 9.07
N THR A 902 3.94 37.99 8.43
CA THR A 902 4.23 38.24 7.03
C THR A 902 3.01 38.00 6.13
N TYR A 903 2.81 38.89 5.15
CA TYR A 903 1.69 38.82 4.22
C TYR A 903 1.88 37.74 3.14
N ASN A 904 3.12 37.36 2.85
CA ASN A 904 3.46 36.30 1.90
C ASN A 904 4.67 35.49 2.41
N PRO A 905 4.44 34.32 3.02
CA PRO A 905 5.48 33.62 3.75
C PRO A 905 6.53 32.96 2.85
N VAL A 906 6.17 32.50 1.65
CA VAL A 906 7.12 31.88 0.71
C VAL A 906 8.12 32.91 0.19
N GLU A 907 7.66 34.13 -0.11
CA GLU A 907 8.53 35.25 -0.49
C GLU A 907 9.36 35.78 0.69
N ARG A 908 8.90 35.57 1.93
CA ARG A 908 9.59 36.09 3.11
C ARG A 908 10.61 35.12 3.68
N PHE A 909 10.39 33.82 3.55
CA PHE A 909 11.22 32.77 4.15
C PHE A 909 11.88 31.91 3.07
N ASP A 910 12.76 32.53 2.28
CA ASP A 910 13.47 31.90 1.16
C ASP A 910 14.91 31.45 1.51
N SER A 911 15.39 31.78 2.71
CA SER A 911 16.75 31.53 3.18
C SER A 911 16.86 31.66 4.70
N ASP A 912 17.97 31.16 5.26
CA ASP A 912 18.30 31.31 6.68
C ASP A 912 18.40 32.81 7.06
N GLU A 913 19.06 33.60 6.23
CA GLU A 913 19.25 35.04 6.41
C GLU A 913 17.92 35.80 6.33
N ALA A 914 17.03 35.42 5.42
CA ALA A 914 15.70 36.03 5.33
C ALA A 914 14.88 35.71 6.58
N LEU A 915 14.86 34.45 7.03
CA LEU A 915 14.15 34.08 8.27
C LEU A 915 14.73 34.81 9.49
N GLN A 916 16.06 34.87 9.60
CA GLN A 916 16.74 35.59 10.65
C GLN A 916 16.37 37.07 10.66
N SER A 917 16.48 37.76 9.51
CA SER A 917 16.18 39.20 9.42
C SER A 917 14.73 39.52 9.77
N TYR A 918 13.78 38.64 9.44
CA TYR A 918 12.37 38.81 9.82
C TYR A 918 12.21 38.79 11.33
N MET A 919 12.77 37.75 11.95
CA MET A 919 12.70 37.57 13.40
C MET A 919 13.47 38.67 14.12
N HIS A 920 14.62 39.10 13.60
CA HIS A 920 15.40 40.21 14.13
C HIS A 920 14.60 41.51 14.14
N GLY A 921 13.97 41.88 13.01
CA GLY A 921 13.13 43.08 12.93
C GLY A 921 11.87 43.01 13.81
N SER A 922 11.26 41.83 13.93
CA SER A 922 10.18 41.59 14.90
C SER A 922 10.65 41.87 16.33
N TYR A 923 11.84 41.40 16.70
CA TYR A 923 12.42 41.63 18.02
C TYR A 923 12.89 43.07 18.24
N ASP A 924 13.35 43.77 17.19
CA ASP A 924 13.66 45.19 17.25
C ASP A 924 12.45 46.01 17.73
N VAL A 925 11.26 45.71 17.19
CA VAL A 925 10.02 46.35 17.62
C VAL A 925 9.60 45.87 19.02
N MET A 926 9.51 44.56 19.23
CA MET A 926 9.01 43.99 20.48
C MET A 926 9.85 44.45 21.68
N TYR A 927 11.19 44.35 21.61
CA TYR A 927 12.06 44.76 22.72
C TYR A 927 12.07 46.26 22.96
N THR A 928 11.95 47.08 21.92
CA THR A 928 11.78 48.53 22.08
C THR A 928 10.50 48.82 22.87
N LEU A 929 9.38 48.22 22.47
CA LEU A 929 8.08 48.39 23.14
C LEU A 929 8.05 47.80 24.55
N ASP A 930 8.73 46.68 24.78
CA ASP A 930 8.87 46.03 26.08
C ASP A 930 9.71 46.88 27.04
N ALA A 931 10.81 47.48 26.57
CA ALA A 931 11.61 48.42 27.35
C ALA A 931 10.82 49.68 27.74
N MET A 932 10.05 50.23 26.80
CA MET A 932 9.20 51.40 27.05
C MET A 932 8.07 51.08 28.05
N GLU A 933 7.46 49.89 27.96
CA GLU A 933 6.49 49.42 28.94
C GLU A 933 7.14 49.24 30.32
N ALA A 934 8.31 48.58 30.39
CA ALA A 934 9.05 48.40 31.62
C ALA A 934 9.33 49.75 32.30
N LYS A 935 9.76 50.76 31.53
CA LYS A 935 10.00 52.13 32.03
C LYS A 935 8.73 52.75 32.63
N ALA A 936 7.58 52.59 31.97
CA ALA A 936 6.30 53.13 32.45
C ALA A 936 5.86 52.48 33.79
N ILE A 937 6.06 51.17 33.93
CA ILE A 937 5.59 50.40 35.09
C ILE A 937 6.59 50.44 36.26
N LEU A 938 7.90 50.45 35.98
CA LEU A 938 8.93 50.56 37.02
C LEU A 938 8.86 51.88 37.81
N ALA A 939 8.29 52.92 37.19
CA ALA A 939 8.02 54.21 37.83
C ALA A 939 6.81 54.21 38.79
N GLN A 940 6.00 53.14 38.81
CA GLN A 940 4.82 53.02 39.66
C GLN A 940 5.16 52.46 41.05
N ASN A 941 4.19 52.46 41.97
CA ASN A 941 4.34 51.86 43.29
C ASN A 941 4.41 50.32 43.25
N ASN A 942 4.81 49.71 44.35
CA ASN A 942 5.01 48.25 44.44
C ASN A 942 3.70 47.46 44.25
N ASP A 943 2.54 48.00 44.61
CA ASP A 943 1.24 47.33 44.41
C ASP A 943 0.92 47.18 42.93
N VAL A 944 1.15 48.22 42.13
CA VAL A 944 1.02 48.17 40.68
C VAL A 944 1.99 47.16 40.09
N LYS A 945 3.27 47.21 40.48
CA LYS A 945 4.30 46.26 40.00
C LYS A 945 3.93 44.81 40.30
N LYS A 946 3.45 44.52 41.52
CA LYS A 946 2.98 43.18 41.94
C LYS A 946 1.78 42.68 41.14
N LYS A 947 0.91 43.57 40.66
CA LYS A 947 -0.24 43.18 39.82
C LYS A 947 0.14 43.04 38.35
N TRP A 948 1.18 43.75 37.90
CA TRP A 948 1.63 43.75 36.51
C TRP A 948 2.62 42.63 36.18
N PHE A 949 3.50 42.31 37.12
CA PHE A 949 4.59 41.36 36.95
C PHE A 949 4.42 40.09 37.78
N ARG A 950 4.97 39.00 37.29
CA ARG A 950 5.11 37.72 37.98
C ARG A 950 6.57 37.27 37.93
N LYS A 951 6.91 36.34 38.82
CA LYS A 951 8.19 35.64 38.76
C LYS A 951 8.00 34.30 38.07
N ILE A 952 8.84 34.01 37.08
CA ILE A 952 8.95 32.69 36.47
C ILE A 952 10.14 31.95 37.07
N GLU A 953 9.97 30.68 37.41
CA GLU A 953 10.99 29.86 38.05
C GLU A 953 11.03 28.46 37.43
N ASN A 954 12.17 27.79 37.56
CA ASN A 954 12.30 26.39 37.20
C ASN A 954 11.87 25.49 38.37
N TYR A 955 11.16 24.41 38.05
CA TYR A 955 11.07 23.25 38.92
C TYR A 955 11.71 22.06 38.18
N TYR A 956 12.39 21.18 38.91
CA TYR A 956 13.27 20.19 38.29
C TYR A 956 12.65 18.80 38.24
N VAL A 957 12.92 18.10 37.13
CA VAL A 957 12.70 16.67 36.97
C VAL A 957 13.89 15.94 37.59
N ARG A 958 13.59 14.93 38.40
CA ARG A 958 14.59 14.11 39.08
C ARG A 958 14.89 12.86 38.27
N ASP A 959 16.15 12.66 37.90
CA ASP A 959 16.67 11.36 37.48
C ASP A 959 16.86 10.50 38.72
N THR A 960 15.99 9.51 38.89
CA THR A 960 15.99 8.63 40.06
C THR A 960 17.15 7.63 40.04
N ARG A 961 17.70 7.29 38.87
CA ARG A 961 18.83 6.35 38.75
C ARG A 961 20.14 7.01 39.17
N HIS A 962 20.39 8.22 38.69
CA HIS A 962 21.61 8.98 39.01
C HIS A 962 21.44 9.92 40.21
N ASN A 963 20.25 9.93 40.82
CA ASN A 963 19.87 10.78 41.95
C ASN A 963 20.34 12.23 41.73
N LYS A 964 19.96 12.82 40.58
CA LYS A 964 20.29 14.20 40.21
C LYS A 964 19.12 14.88 39.51
N ASP A 965 19.05 16.20 39.65
CA ASP A 965 18.10 17.02 38.91
C ASP A 965 18.61 17.19 37.48
N THR A 966 17.71 17.16 36.51
CA THR A 966 18.07 17.25 35.10
C THR A 966 17.28 18.36 34.41
N HIS A 967 16.21 17.99 33.71
CA HIS A 967 15.36 18.93 32.98
C HIS A 967 14.52 19.78 33.93
N ALA A 968 14.02 20.91 33.44
CA ALA A 968 13.10 21.76 34.18
C ALA A 968 11.72 21.80 33.49
N GLY A 969 10.68 22.05 34.29
CA GLY A 969 9.47 22.72 33.84
C GLY A 969 9.45 24.16 34.38
N ASN A 970 8.52 24.99 33.92
CA ASN A 970 8.40 26.37 34.41
C ASN A 970 7.20 26.52 35.34
N LYS A 971 7.32 27.35 36.38
CA LYS A 971 6.20 27.80 37.22
C LYS A 971 6.18 29.31 37.29
N VAL A 972 5.00 29.90 37.27
CA VAL A 972 4.79 31.34 37.43
C VAL A 972 4.06 31.57 38.74
N ARG A 973 4.49 32.57 39.52
CA ARG A 973 3.88 32.94 40.80
C ARG A 973 3.88 34.46 41.05
N PRO A 974 3.04 34.96 41.96
CA PRO A 974 3.13 36.32 42.47
C PRO A 974 4.51 36.65 43.09
N LEU A 975 4.90 37.91 42.99
CA LEU A 975 6.12 38.47 43.60
C LEU A 975 5.91 38.71 45.11
N THR A 976 6.93 38.47 45.92
CA THR A 976 6.95 38.90 47.32
C THR A 976 7.20 40.40 47.46
N ASP A 977 7.00 40.97 48.66
CA ASP A 977 7.36 42.38 48.95
C ASP A 977 8.85 42.67 48.76
N GLU A 978 9.70 41.72 49.14
CA GLU A 978 11.15 41.83 48.98
C GLU A 978 11.56 41.78 47.50
N GLU A 979 10.98 40.85 46.73
CA GLU A 979 11.29 40.72 45.30
C GLU A 979 10.85 41.95 44.50
N VAL A 980 9.66 42.50 44.78
CA VAL A 980 9.18 43.68 44.06
C VAL A 980 9.98 44.95 44.40
N ALA A 981 10.48 45.07 45.63
CA ALA A 981 11.31 46.20 46.04
C ALA A 981 12.63 46.29 45.25
N ASN A 982 13.13 45.15 44.77
CA ASN A 982 14.35 45.07 43.96
C ASN A 982 14.12 45.45 42.48
N LEU A 983 12.86 45.60 42.04
CA LEU A 983 12.51 45.94 40.66
C LEU A 983 12.59 47.45 40.42
N THR A 984 13.81 47.93 40.16
CA THR A 984 14.16 49.36 40.00
C THR A 984 14.59 49.74 38.58
N SER A 985 14.94 48.77 37.74
CA SER A 985 15.42 48.97 36.37
C SER A 985 15.01 47.83 35.44
N LEU A 986 15.11 48.03 34.12
CA LEU A 986 14.89 46.96 33.16
C LEU A 986 15.81 45.76 33.42
N ASN A 987 17.09 45.99 33.73
CA ASN A 987 18.03 44.94 34.07
C ASN A 987 17.57 44.14 35.30
N SER A 988 17.01 44.81 36.31
CA SER A 988 16.46 44.10 37.48
C SER A 988 15.26 43.21 37.13
N LEU A 989 14.50 43.50 36.07
CA LEU A 989 13.45 42.58 35.58
C LEU A 989 14.05 41.30 34.98
N ILE A 990 15.20 41.41 34.31
CA ILE A 990 15.91 40.27 33.72
C ILE A 990 16.56 39.45 34.83
N ASP A 991 17.28 40.10 35.74
CA ASP A 991 18.04 39.45 36.83
C ASP A 991 17.15 38.78 37.88
N ASN A 992 15.87 39.17 37.97
CA ASN A 992 14.90 38.59 38.90
C ASN A 992 13.88 37.68 38.20
N ASP A 993 14.14 37.25 36.97
CA ASP A 993 13.29 36.35 36.18
C ASP A 993 11.83 36.79 36.10
N ILE A 994 11.63 38.04 35.68
CA ILE A 994 10.29 38.65 35.61
C ILE A 994 9.60 38.34 34.28
N ILE A 995 8.31 38.02 34.39
CA ILE A 995 7.38 37.86 33.27
C ILE A 995 6.15 38.76 33.47
N ASN A 996 5.57 39.27 32.39
CA ASN A 996 4.32 40.02 32.45
C ASN A 996 3.13 39.10 32.82
N ARG A 997 2.11 39.62 33.51
CA ARG A 997 0.91 38.84 33.89
C ARG A 997 -0.15 38.73 32.76
N ARG A 998 -0.25 39.67 31.82
CA ARG A 998 -1.40 39.81 30.90
C ARG A 998 -1.78 38.55 30.14
N SER A 999 -0.78 37.81 29.63
CA SER A 999 -0.98 36.60 28.81
C SER A 999 -0.48 35.32 29.48
N TYR A 1000 -0.14 35.39 30.77
CA TYR A 1000 0.42 34.28 31.53
C TYR A 1000 -0.33 34.14 32.84
N ASP A 1001 -0.64 32.90 33.23
CA ASP A 1001 -1.44 32.67 34.42
C ASP A 1001 -0.78 33.19 35.70
N ASP A 1002 -1.64 33.68 36.60
CA ASP A 1002 -1.25 34.36 37.84
C ASP A 1002 -0.40 33.47 38.77
N ASN A 1003 -0.79 32.21 38.91
CA ASN A 1003 -0.11 31.20 39.71
C ASN A 1003 -0.29 29.81 39.07
N ARG A 1004 0.67 29.39 38.24
CA ARG A 1004 0.57 28.15 37.45
C ARG A 1004 1.90 27.44 37.32
N GLU A 1005 1.84 26.12 37.48
CA GLU A 1005 2.89 25.21 37.00
C GLU A 1005 2.61 24.83 35.54
N TYR A 1006 3.52 25.19 34.64
CA TYR A 1006 3.51 24.82 33.23
C TYR A 1006 4.20 23.46 33.10
N LYS A 1007 3.37 22.41 33.00
CA LYS A 1007 3.82 21.03 32.83
C LYS A 1007 4.59 20.88 31.53
N ARG A 1008 5.61 20.04 31.56
CA ARG A 1008 6.44 19.75 30.38
C ARG A 1008 5.61 19.09 29.28
N ASN A 1009 5.92 19.39 28.02
CA ASN A 1009 5.18 18.90 26.85
C ASN A 1009 3.73 19.43 26.79
N GLY A 1010 3.56 20.72 27.07
CA GLY A 1010 2.26 21.39 27.08
C GLY A 1010 1.99 22.24 25.82
N TYR A 1011 0.71 22.39 25.51
CA TYR A 1011 0.18 23.30 24.48
C TYR A 1011 0.25 24.76 24.95
N TYR A 1012 1.46 25.32 24.98
CA TYR A 1012 1.71 26.70 25.40
C TYR A 1012 2.26 27.54 24.25
N THR A 1013 1.94 28.84 24.27
CA THR A 1013 2.41 29.81 23.28
C THR A 1013 3.07 30.98 23.98
N ILE A 1014 3.92 31.71 23.24
CA ILE A 1014 4.54 32.95 23.69
C ILE A 1014 3.76 34.11 23.08
N SER A 1015 3.34 35.09 23.89
CA SER A 1015 2.67 36.29 23.39
C SER A 1015 3.68 37.25 22.78
N MET A 1016 3.32 37.90 21.67
CA MET A 1016 4.15 38.94 21.06
C MET A 1016 4.18 40.25 21.88
N PHE A 1017 3.14 40.52 22.67
CA PHE A 1017 2.93 41.82 23.33
C PHE A 1017 2.81 41.73 24.86
N SER A 1018 3.06 40.56 25.43
CA SER A 1018 3.24 40.37 26.88
C SER A 1018 4.68 39.93 27.16
N PRO A 1019 5.54 40.83 27.68
CA PRO A 1019 6.97 40.57 27.76
C PRO A 1019 7.35 39.42 28.68
N VAL A 1020 8.32 38.64 28.22
CA VAL A 1020 9.12 37.70 29.03
C VAL A 1020 10.52 38.31 29.19
N TYR A 1021 10.73 39.08 30.25
CA TYR A 1021 12.03 39.71 30.52
C TYR A 1021 13.07 38.70 30.98
N ALA A 1022 12.63 37.67 31.69
CA ALA A 1022 13.45 36.59 32.18
C ALA A 1022 14.41 36.01 31.12
N ALA A 1023 15.59 35.61 31.58
CA ALA A 1023 16.57 34.82 30.85
C ALA A 1023 16.86 33.51 31.59
N LEU A 1024 15.82 32.98 32.23
CA LEU A 1024 15.85 31.80 33.08
C LEU A 1024 16.34 30.58 32.29
N SER A 1025 17.56 30.13 32.63
CA SER A 1025 18.25 29.01 32.00
C SER A 1025 18.30 27.78 32.92
N ASN A 1026 18.60 26.62 32.35
CA ASN A 1026 18.83 25.39 33.12
C ASN A 1026 20.21 24.78 32.84
N SER A 1027 21.16 25.02 33.74
CA SER A 1027 22.49 24.41 33.70
C SER A 1027 22.49 22.88 33.90
N LYS A 1028 21.39 22.31 34.39
CA LYS A 1028 21.26 20.88 34.71
C LYS A 1028 20.66 20.05 33.57
N GLY A 1029 20.12 20.67 32.52
CA GLY A 1029 19.44 19.96 31.44
C GLY A 1029 18.72 20.89 30.49
N ALA A 1030 17.57 20.46 29.98
CA ALA A 1030 16.70 21.29 29.15
C ALA A 1030 15.81 22.21 30.01
N PRO A 1031 15.50 23.44 29.59
CA PRO A 1031 14.63 24.34 30.33
C PRO A 1031 13.16 23.95 30.17
N GLY A 1032 12.27 24.62 30.90
CA GLY A 1032 10.83 24.44 30.76
C GLY A 1032 10.25 25.04 29.48
N ASP A 1033 9.04 24.60 29.13
CA ASP A 1033 8.36 24.86 27.86
C ASP A 1033 8.18 26.34 27.46
N ILE A 1034 7.97 27.25 28.42
CA ILE A 1034 7.80 28.69 28.14
C ILE A 1034 9.15 29.31 27.80
N MET A 1035 10.14 29.10 28.67
CA MET A 1035 11.49 29.63 28.47
C MET A 1035 12.17 29.00 27.25
N PHE A 1036 11.94 27.72 27.01
CA PHE A 1036 12.47 27.04 25.85
C PHE A 1036 12.03 27.72 24.54
N ARG A 1037 10.72 27.90 24.34
CA ARG A 1037 10.20 28.57 23.13
C ARG A 1037 10.67 30.01 23.02
N LYS A 1038 10.67 30.76 24.13
CA LYS A 1038 11.11 32.16 24.12
C LYS A 1038 12.57 32.28 23.68
N ILE A 1039 13.48 31.53 24.29
CA ILE A 1039 14.90 31.54 23.96
C ILE A 1039 15.14 31.01 22.54
N ALA A 1040 14.42 29.98 22.09
CA ALA A 1040 14.54 29.48 20.73
C ALA A 1040 14.27 30.58 19.69
N TYR A 1041 13.22 31.40 19.88
CA TYR A 1041 12.95 32.53 18.98
C TYR A 1041 13.96 33.68 19.12
N GLU A 1042 14.50 33.94 20.31
CA GLU A 1042 15.58 34.92 20.49
C GLU A 1042 16.85 34.48 19.75
N LEU A 1043 17.19 33.20 19.80
CA LEU A 1043 18.31 32.64 19.04
C LEU A 1043 18.03 32.65 17.53
N LEU A 1044 16.80 32.39 17.10
CA LEU A 1044 16.42 32.51 15.69
C LEU A 1044 16.59 33.95 15.18
N ALA A 1045 16.20 34.95 15.99
CA ALA A 1045 16.35 36.36 15.66
C ALA A 1045 17.81 36.82 15.60
N GLU A 1046 18.67 36.32 16.50
CA GLU A 1046 20.04 36.83 16.63
C GLU A 1046 21.09 36.02 15.87
N LYS A 1047 20.86 34.73 15.66
CA LYS A 1047 21.82 33.82 15.03
C LYS A 1047 21.25 33.07 13.82
N GLY A 1048 19.95 33.16 13.55
CA GLY A 1048 19.31 32.40 12.47
C GLY A 1048 19.02 30.95 12.84
N TYR A 1049 18.52 30.21 11.87
CA TYR A 1049 18.07 28.83 12.00
C TYR A 1049 19.25 27.89 12.28
N HIS A 1050 20.29 27.87 11.43
CA HIS A 1050 21.39 26.89 11.60
C HIS A 1050 22.37 27.21 12.72
N LYS A 1051 22.62 28.50 13.01
CA LYS A 1051 23.64 28.89 14.02
C LYS A 1051 23.04 29.16 15.41
N GLY A 1052 21.73 29.35 15.51
CA GLY A 1052 21.05 29.66 16.78
C GLY A 1052 19.98 28.64 17.14
N PHE A 1053 18.94 28.58 16.32
CA PHE A 1053 17.75 27.77 16.60
C PHE A 1053 18.06 26.27 16.65
N LEU A 1054 18.61 25.72 15.57
CA LEU A 1054 18.87 24.28 15.40
C LEU A 1054 19.78 23.70 16.51
N PRO A 1055 20.91 24.33 16.89
CA PRO A 1055 21.75 23.84 17.98
C PRO A 1055 21.06 23.83 19.35
N TYR A 1056 20.05 24.67 19.54
CA TYR A 1056 19.32 24.78 20.80
C TYR A 1056 18.13 23.82 20.89
N VAL A 1057 17.43 23.62 19.78
CA VAL A 1057 16.22 22.78 19.75
C VAL A 1057 16.49 21.30 19.52
N SER A 1058 17.65 20.95 18.97
CA SER A 1058 18.00 19.58 18.61
C SER A 1058 19.04 18.98 19.56
N ASN A 1059 19.29 17.67 19.40
CA ASN A 1059 20.35 16.98 20.10
C ASN A 1059 21.70 17.04 19.34
N GLN A 1060 21.95 18.09 18.56
CA GLN A 1060 23.18 18.27 17.76
C GLN A 1060 24.46 18.10 18.59
N TYR A 1061 24.46 18.56 19.85
CA TYR A 1061 25.59 18.40 20.77
C TYR A 1061 25.49 17.16 21.68
N GLY A 1062 24.60 16.22 21.37
CA GLY A 1062 24.36 15.04 22.20
C GLY A 1062 25.59 14.14 22.34
N ALA A 1063 26.33 13.90 21.25
CA ALA A 1063 27.54 13.09 21.29
C ALA A 1063 28.62 13.70 22.21
N GLU A 1064 28.80 15.02 22.15
CA GLU A 1064 29.76 15.75 22.98
C GLU A 1064 29.32 15.79 24.46
N ALA A 1065 28.04 16.04 24.71
CA ALA A 1065 27.47 15.99 26.05
C ALA A 1065 27.70 14.62 26.68
N PHE A 1066 27.42 13.54 25.93
CA PHE A 1066 27.61 12.18 26.43
C PHE A 1066 29.09 11.87 26.70
N ALA A 1067 29.98 12.24 25.77
CA ALA A 1067 31.43 12.02 25.90
C ALA A 1067 32.04 12.79 27.08
N SER A 1068 31.51 13.98 27.39
CA SER A 1068 31.94 14.78 28.56
C SER A 1068 31.33 14.32 29.89
N GLY A 1069 30.53 13.24 29.90
CA GLY A 1069 29.87 12.70 31.08
C GLY A 1069 28.54 13.39 31.43
N SER A 1070 28.08 14.35 30.62
CA SER A 1070 26.75 14.93 30.74
C SER A 1070 25.71 13.98 30.15
N LYS A 1071 25.22 13.07 31.00
CA LYS A 1071 24.22 12.05 30.67
C LYS A 1071 23.10 11.96 31.70
N THR A 1072 21.92 11.50 31.29
CA THR A 1072 20.77 11.20 32.16
C THR A 1072 20.21 9.83 31.81
N PHE A 1073 19.55 9.17 32.76
CA PHE A 1073 18.81 7.96 32.45
C PHE A 1073 17.48 8.31 31.78
N SER A 1074 17.24 7.74 30.60
CA SER A 1074 15.95 7.86 29.90
C SER A 1074 15.17 6.57 30.06
N SER A 1075 14.03 6.64 30.73
CA SER A 1075 13.11 5.50 30.87
C SER A 1075 12.54 5.06 29.52
N TRP A 1076 12.33 6.00 28.59
CA TRP A 1076 11.86 5.73 27.24
C TRP A 1076 12.84 4.85 26.44
N HIS A 1077 14.14 5.10 26.59
CA HIS A 1077 15.18 4.32 25.89
C HIS A 1077 15.76 3.17 26.73
N GLY A 1078 15.42 3.06 28.02
CA GLY A 1078 15.96 2.06 28.93
C GLY A 1078 17.47 2.14 29.17
N ARG A 1079 18.10 3.29 28.88
CA ARG A 1079 19.56 3.47 28.95
C ARG A 1079 19.95 4.91 29.31
N ASP A 1080 21.22 5.10 29.63
CA ASP A 1080 21.80 6.43 29.71
C ASP A 1080 21.83 7.06 28.32
N VAL A 1081 21.38 8.32 28.23
CA VAL A 1081 21.38 9.13 27.01
C VAL A 1081 22.08 10.46 27.28
N ALA A 1082 22.42 11.18 26.20
CA ALA A 1082 23.05 12.48 26.28
C ALA A 1082 22.16 13.51 26.97
N LEU A 1083 22.75 14.35 27.82
CA LEU A 1083 22.07 15.44 28.50
C LEU A 1083 22.67 16.77 28.02
N VAL A 1084 22.06 17.37 27.01
CA VAL A 1084 22.47 18.68 26.47
C VAL A 1084 21.91 19.78 27.37
N THR A 1085 22.78 20.46 28.11
CA THR A 1085 22.44 21.56 29.04
C THR A 1085 22.42 22.91 28.34
N ASP A 1086 21.72 23.90 28.92
CA ASP A 1086 21.73 25.26 28.36
C ASP A 1086 23.12 25.88 28.38
N ASP A 1087 23.97 25.52 29.36
CA ASP A 1087 25.36 25.98 29.43
C ASP A 1087 26.18 25.50 28.24
N LEU A 1088 25.99 24.23 27.83
CA LEU A 1088 26.68 23.67 26.67
C LEU A 1088 26.23 24.39 25.40
N VAL A 1089 24.92 24.56 25.21
CA VAL A 1089 24.41 25.26 24.03
C VAL A 1089 24.87 26.71 24.02
N PHE A 1090 24.77 27.41 25.14
CA PHE A 1090 25.21 28.81 25.28
C PHE A 1090 26.68 28.98 24.86
N LYS A 1091 27.56 28.13 25.41
CA LYS A 1091 28.99 28.13 25.08
C LYS A 1091 29.22 27.93 23.58
N LYS A 1092 28.46 27.03 22.95
CA LYS A 1092 28.63 26.69 21.52
C LYS A 1092 28.08 27.77 20.59
N VAL A 1093 26.92 28.33 20.91
CA VAL A 1093 26.23 29.33 20.08
C VAL A 1093 26.91 30.69 20.15
N PHE A 1094 27.33 31.12 21.35
CA PHE A 1094 27.88 32.46 21.54
C PHE A 1094 29.41 32.50 21.57
N ASN A 1095 30.10 31.37 21.79
CA ASN A 1095 31.56 31.27 21.73
C ASN A 1095 32.31 32.40 22.48
N GLY A 1096 31.82 32.77 23.67
CA GLY A 1096 32.41 33.81 24.52
C GLY A 1096 31.94 35.25 24.26
N GLU A 1097 30.98 35.47 23.35
CA GLU A 1097 30.39 36.80 23.10
C GLU A 1097 29.65 37.36 24.31
N TYR A 1098 29.01 36.48 25.10
CA TYR A 1098 28.31 36.83 26.35
C TYR A 1098 28.75 35.89 27.47
N SER A 1099 28.69 36.39 28.72
CA SER A 1099 29.03 35.62 29.93
C SER A 1099 27.88 34.80 30.49
N SER A 1100 26.62 35.17 30.19
CA SER A 1100 25.43 34.45 30.63
C SER A 1100 24.23 34.74 29.72
N TRP A 1101 23.16 33.93 29.82
CA TRP A 1101 21.88 34.20 29.16
C TRP A 1101 21.28 35.55 29.56
N ALA A 1102 21.46 35.98 30.81
CA ALA A 1102 21.03 37.29 31.29
C ALA A 1102 21.82 38.42 30.62
N ASP A 1103 23.14 38.26 30.46
CA ASP A 1103 23.97 39.26 29.78
C ASP A 1103 23.63 39.37 28.30
N PHE A 1104 23.37 38.24 27.63
CA PHE A 1104 22.80 38.23 26.29
C PHE A 1104 21.49 39.03 26.23
N LYS A 1105 20.52 38.70 27.10
CA LYS A 1105 19.21 39.37 27.12
C LYS A 1105 19.32 40.88 27.39
N LYS A 1106 20.19 41.30 28.32
CA LYS A 1106 20.50 42.71 28.60
C LYS A 1106 21.11 43.40 27.39
N ALA A 1107 22.06 42.76 26.72
CA ALA A 1107 22.69 43.30 25.52
C ALA A 1107 21.67 43.51 24.40
N MET A 1108 20.73 42.58 24.23
CA MET A 1108 19.68 42.72 23.22
C MET A 1108 18.78 43.92 23.51
N PHE A 1109 18.27 44.08 24.74
CA PHE A 1109 17.51 45.28 25.10
C PHE A 1109 18.33 46.56 24.94
N LYS A 1110 19.58 46.57 25.41
CA LYS A 1110 20.48 47.72 25.30
C LYS A 1110 20.68 48.16 23.86
N GLN A 1111 20.95 47.23 22.95
CA GLN A 1111 21.17 47.51 21.54
C GLN A 1111 19.98 48.25 20.90
N ARG A 1112 18.74 47.89 21.28
CA ARG A 1112 17.51 48.51 20.74
C ARG A 1112 17.23 49.86 21.38
N ILE A 1113 17.45 49.98 22.69
CA ILE A 1113 17.34 51.24 23.43
C ILE A 1113 18.33 52.28 22.89
N ASP A 1114 19.60 51.89 22.65
CA ASP A 1114 20.64 52.77 22.13
C ASP A 1114 20.30 53.29 20.71
N LYS A 1115 19.40 52.62 19.98
CA LYS A 1115 18.96 52.99 18.63
C LYS A 1115 17.59 53.70 18.59
N GLN A 1116 16.88 53.82 19.72
CA GLN A 1116 15.47 54.24 19.73
C GLN A 1116 15.24 55.64 19.12
N ASP A 1117 16.20 56.56 19.23
CA ASP A 1117 16.08 57.91 18.67
C ASP A 1117 16.17 57.94 17.14
N ASN A 1118 16.61 56.83 16.54
CA ASN A 1118 16.68 56.64 15.10
C ASN A 1118 15.46 55.90 14.53
N LEU A 1119 14.40 55.66 15.30
CA LEU A 1119 13.18 55.01 14.77
C LEU A 1119 12.56 55.82 13.61
N LYS A 1120 12.13 55.10 12.58
CA LYS A 1120 11.37 55.66 11.46
C LYS A 1120 9.98 56.12 11.95
N PRO A 1121 9.47 57.25 11.42
CA PRO A 1121 8.10 57.66 11.69
C PRO A 1121 7.08 56.62 11.20
N ILE A 1122 6.01 56.45 11.94
CA ILE A 1122 4.90 55.57 11.58
C ILE A 1122 3.55 56.25 11.85
N THR A 1123 2.53 55.82 11.11
CA THR A 1123 1.14 56.25 11.33
C THR A 1123 0.31 55.04 11.74
N ILE A 1124 -0.44 55.18 12.83
CA ILE A 1124 -1.34 54.16 13.37
C ILE A 1124 -2.76 54.69 13.47
N GLN A 1125 -3.75 53.80 13.44
CA GLN A 1125 -5.13 54.13 13.84
C GLN A 1125 -5.30 53.81 15.32
N TYR A 1126 -5.43 54.86 16.14
CA TYR A 1126 -5.47 54.73 17.60
C TYR A 1126 -6.11 55.94 18.30
N GLU A 1127 -6.96 55.65 19.29
CA GLU A 1127 -7.47 56.64 20.22
C GLU A 1127 -7.70 55.98 21.58
N LEU A 1128 -7.08 56.52 22.62
CA LEU A 1128 -7.22 56.00 23.98
C LEU A 1128 -8.69 56.09 24.42
N GLY A 1129 -9.28 54.97 24.83
CA GLY A 1129 -10.69 54.89 25.20
C GLY A 1129 -11.63 54.42 24.08
N ASN A 1130 -11.19 54.40 22.82
CA ASN A 1130 -11.95 53.86 21.68
C ASN A 1130 -11.16 52.77 20.92
N PRO A 1131 -11.42 51.47 21.18
CA PRO A 1131 -10.60 50.38 20.66
C PRO A 1131 -10.72 50.18 19.14
N ASN A 1132 -11.77 50.72 18.53
CA ASN A 1132 -12.05 50.64 17.09
C ASN A 1132 -11.87 52.00 16.39
N SER A 1133 -11.12 52.92 17.00
CA SER A 1133 -10.92 54.25 16.41
C SER A 1133 -10.16 54.17 15.10
N THR A 1134 -10.64 54.92 14.11
CA THR A 1134 -9.97 55.13 12.81
C THR A 1134 -9.12 56.40 12.80
N LYS A 1135 -9.00 57.08 13.94
CA LYS A 1135 -8.20 58.31 14.08
C LYS A 1135 -6.72 58.01 13.86
N GLU A 1136 -6.12 58.69 12.90
CA GLU A 1136 -4.70 58.55 12.60
C GLU A 1136 -3.84 59.34 13.59
N VAL A 1137 -2.80 58.66 14.11
CA VAL A 1137 -1.78 59.24 14.98
C VAL A 1137 -0.43 58.97 14.34
N THR A 1138 0.30 60.03 13.99
CA THR A 1138 1.67 59.92 13.48
C THR A 1138 2.67 60.03 14.62
N ILE A 1139 3.47 58.99 14.81
CA ILE A 1139 4.53 58.92 15.81
C ILE A 1139 5.85 59.22 15.09
N THR A 1140 6.49 60.34 15.43
CA THR A 1140 7.71 60.81 14.76
C THR A 1140 8.99 60.67 15.59
N THR A 1141 8.85 60.44 16.90
CA THR A 1141 9.97 60.32 17.85
C THR A 1141 9.71 59.24 18.90
N ALA A 1142 10.77 58.67 19.47
CA ALA A 1142 10.69 57.73 20.60
C ALA A 1142 10.01 58.34 21.84
N ALA A 1143 10.17 59.65 22.07
CA ALA A 1143 9.53 60.36 23.17
C ALA A 1143 7.99 60.38 23.03
N GLN A 1144 7.46 60.62 21.82
CA GLN A 1144 6.03 60.53 21.54
C GLN A 1144 5.51 59.10 21.73
N MET A 1145 6.26 58.10 21.27
CA MET A 1145 5.90 56.69 21.47
C MET A 1145 5.83 56.33 22.96
N GLN A 1146 6.84 56.74 23.75
CA GLN A 1146 6.86 56.54 25.20
C GLN A 1146 5.70 57.25 25.89
N GLN A 1147 5.32 58.45 25.45
CA GLN A 1147 4.15 59.16 25.99
C GLN A 1147 2.87 58.35 25.78
N LEU A 1148 2.62 57.85 24.57
CA LEU A 1148 1.45 57.00 24.29
C LEU A 1148 1.44 55.73 25.15
N ILE A 1149 2.61 55.10 25.35
CA ILE A 1149 2.75 53.93 26.23
C ILE A 1149 2.46 54.30 27.69
N ASN A 1150 2.93 55.45 28.17
CA ASN A 1150 2.63 55.93 29.52
C ASN A 1150 1.13 56.16 29.72
N GLU A 1151 0.45 56.77 28.74
CA GLU A 1151 -0.99 57.03 28.77
C GLU A 1151 -1.79 55.71 28.75
N ALA A 1152 -1.41 54.78 27.87
CA ALA A 1152 -2.01 53.45 27.80
C ALA A 1152 -1.80 52.66 29.11
N ALA A 1153 -0.58 52.71 29.69
CA ALA A 1153 -0.27 52.06 30.96
C ALA A 1153 -1.06 52.69 32.11
N ALA A 1154 -1.15 54.02 32.18
CA ALA A 1154 -1.96 54.71 33.18
C ALA A 1154 -3.43 54.30 33.08
N LYS A 1155 -3.98 54.19 31.85
CA LYS A 1155 -5.34 53.70 31.63
C LYS A 1155 -5.53 52.27 32.09
N ASP A 1156 -4.61 51.37 31.76
CA ASP A 1156 -4.64 49.98 32.22
C ASP A 1156 -4.54 49.89 33.74
N ILE A 1157 -3.75 50.74 34.39
CA ILE A 1157 -3.63 50.78 35.85
C ILE A 1157 -4.97 51.12 36.52
N THR A 1158 -5.80 52.00 35.92
CA THR A 1158 -7.14 52.29 36.45
C THR A 1158 -8.07 51.06 36.49
N ASN A 1159 -7.76 50.02 35.72
CA ASN A 1159 -8.50 48.75 35.67
C ASN A 1159 -7.54 47.54 35.62
N ILE A 1160 -6.51 47.59 36.46
CA ILE A 1160 -5.33 46.70 36.35
C ILE A 1160 -5.68 45.22 36.42
N ASP A 1161 -6.67 44.85 37.23
CA ASP A 1161 -7.06 43.46 37.40
C ASP A 1161 -7.67 42.91 36.10
N ARG A 1162 -8.51 43.69 35.40
CA ARG A 1162 -9.06 43.29 34.10
C ARG A 1162 -8.00 43.34 32.99
N ALA A 1163 -7.19 44.40 32.95
CA ALA A 1163 -6.15 44.54 31.93
C ALA A 1163 -5.09 43.42 32.00
N THR A 1164 -4.84 42.88 33.20
CA THR A 1164 -3.85 41.80 33.42
C THR A 1164 -4.41 40.38 33.46
N SER A 1165 -5.74 40.19 33.60
CA SER A 1165 -6.37 38.86 33.53
C SER A 1165 -7.08 38.59 32.19
N HIS A 1166 -7.35 39.63 31.40
CA HIS A 1166 -7.98 39.52 30.09
C HIS A 1166 -7.24 40.43 29.09
N THR A 1167 -6.24 39.87 28.39
CA THR A 1167 -5.35 40.61 27.47
C THR A 1167 -6.08 41.57 26.51
N PRO A 1168 -7.22 41.22 25.87
CA PRO A 1168 -7.93 42.15 24.96
C PRO A 1168 -8.45 43.44 25.61
N ALA A 1169 -8.54 43.51 26.94
CA ALA A 1169 -8.91 44.74 27.65
C ALA A 1169 -7.75 45.72 27.88
N SER A 1170 -6.51 45.32 27.57
CA SER A 1170 -5.32 46.15 27.79
C SER A 1170 -5.08 47.13 26.63
N TRP A 1171 -5.02 48.42 26.97
CA TRP A 1171 -4.62 49.50 26.07
C TRP A 1171 -3.16 49.41 25.68
N VAL A 1172 -2.29 48.93 26.58
CA VAL A 1172 -0.88 48.67 26.26
C VAL A 1172 -0.78 47.58 25.19
N HIS A 1173 -1.52 46.48 25.33
CA HIS A 1173 -1.54 45.41 24.33
C HIS A 1173 -2.02 45.92 22.96
N LEU A 1174 -3.15 46.64 22.92
CA LEU A 1174 -3.69 47.20 21.68
C LEU A 1174 -2.72 48.20 21.03
N LEU A 1175 -2.11 49.10 21.80
CA LEU A 1175 -1.16 50.07 21.27
C LEU A 1175 0.07 49.38 20.68
N LYS A 1176 0.63 48.38 21.39
CA LYS A 1176 1.76 47.58 20.90
C LYS A 1176 1.41 46.87 19.60
N GLN A 1177 0.23 46.27 19.52
CA GLN A 1177 -0.28 45.64 18.31
C GLN A 1177 -0.31 46.62 17.12
N LYS A 1178 -0.87 47.81 17.31
CA LYS A 1178 -0.99 48.83 16.25
C LYS A 1178 0.38 49.35 15.80
N ILE A 1179 1.30 49.59 16.74
CA ILE A 1179 2.68 50.02 16.42
C ILE A 1179 3.42 48.92 15.66
N TYR A 1180 3.32 47.67 16.13
CA TYR A 1180 3.97 46.53 15.49
C TYR A 1180 3.46 46.33 14.06
N ASN A 1181 2.15 46.32 13.84
CA ASN A 1181 1.57 46.24 12.49
C ASN A 1181 2.09 47.38 11.58
N ALA A 1182 2.16 48.61 12.08
CA ALA A 1182 2.63 49.73 11.27
C ALA A 1182 4.10 49.57 10.86
N TYR A 1183 4.98 49.13 11.75
CA TYR A 1183 6.37 48.82 11.37
C TYR A 1183 6.45 47.64 10.40
N LEU A 1184 5.69 46.56 10.66
CA LEU A 1184 5.64 45.40 9.78
C LEU A 1184 5.26 45.78 8.34
N ARG A 1185 4.25 46.66 8.17
CA ARG A 1185 3.84 47.16 6.85
C ARG A 1185 4.86 48.11 6.22
N THR A 1186 5.27 49.14 6.95
CA THR A 1186 6.15 50.21 6.43
C THR A 1186 7.57 49.73 6.10
N THR A 1187 8.00 48.62 6.69
CA THR A 1187 9.31 48.02 6.44
C THR A 1187 9.30 46.87 5.44
N ASP A 1188 8.14 46.57 4.85
CA ASP A 1188 7.94 45.44 3.95
C ASP A 1188 8.30 44.09 4.61
N ASP A 1189 7.60 43.78 5.70
CA ASP A 1189 7.83 42.59 6.53
C ASP A 1189 9.26 42.53 7.10
N PHE A 1190 9.76 43.67 7.58
CA PHE A 1190 11.12 43.79 8.12
C PHE A 1190 12.24 43.40 7.14
N ARG A 1191 12.00 43.51 5.83
CA ARG A 1191 13.11 43.53 4.84
C ARG A 1191 13.95 44.79 5.00
N ASN A 1192 13.32 45.88 5.41
CA ASN A 1192 13.98 47.12 5.77
C ASN A 1192 14.06 47.29 7.29
N SER A 1193 15.09 47.97 7.78
CA SER A 1193 15.19 48.29 9.21
C SER A 1193 14.07 49.27 9.64
N ILE A 1194 13.61 49.13 10.88
CA ILE A 1194 12.74 50.11 11.55
C ILE A 1194 13.49 51.40 11.93
N TYR A 1195 14.82 51.39 11.86
CA TYR A 1195 15.69 52.55 12.10
C TYR A 1195 16.00 53.28 10.78
N LYS A 1196 16.25 54.59 10.87
CA LYS A 1196 16.54 55.51 9.75
C LYS A 1196 17.85 55.21 9.05
#